data_AF-A0A2D5Z9L5-F1
#
_entry.id   AF-A0A2D5Z9L5-F1
#
_cell.length_a   1.000
_cell.length_b   1.000
_cell.length_c   1.000
_cell.angle_alpha   90.00
_cell.angle_beta   90.00
_cell.angle_gamma   90.00
#
_symmetry.space_group_name_H-M   'P 1'
#
loop_
_entity.id
_entity.type
_entity.pdbx_description
1 polymer ?
#
loop_
_entity_poly.entity_id
_entity_poly.type
_entity_poly.pdbx_seq_one_letter_code
_entity_poly.pdbx_strand_id
1 'polypeptide(L)'
;MMRINVAARCVSKTDFDPGVEHGLFWDISTYMLYPLTWDPLLLVRLDGLPELRQPDDPVDAPGDAILMFAEPNADSDAPLLAEALGAGGRVILNHPSPQLVAAVGSSACEGGYGDDIISLRERWHFGSEGREPYIYPHMQTFRRLNPASGEVLSRIGGNPDLIVNDRAAIFAGDPFVAAYGYQYMPWKMTRMMGDLAELIVHAVSRLIEAPVSADEQRRMKRGIELRRDFHSFGYACLTVRELDRCYGGGRVDLAETCSLAVEAARRFVQGTTREATLALKAAFEALERQNRKLQPVTAIFTDTYHGGELYPDVGYFEIDWPEHPADVLRVSLDWARTRSYRFNVDLGATTVREMAIRFPDLFEQIRRQQARGHVEFVNGSCNQPYPPFHSLESQIRQFDTGREVWAEALGTTIKTYASQEYGFCPQMAAVLKQQGYRNAVVRVQNMGDAPTVTDEQIQWEAPCGDRLRSLPSHPHKSEDMNQFTYNNLHLKIALHQRDNLDFAVYTCLGDITFHRPMREELARVCHYAPVFGRFDTLQGYFRRTRSVAAPDTRFYMRDFDCDAGFINLDLWPVYKDYTGNYNSNCMNSMAATHLFAAAELLDAVGTARGEGAHRSDIHEKNWEALTHYQGHGTYIVPYFASGGFLGYGDSPASRSAGRSTLNVHEYLGPVDYRDVKQVTDVLMDDARKRANEMVVERVGADGASGRRIFSFAPARDRIVRIEGAAGRTFDHGGTALPRQDDGADALVEMPLPAYGFASIAESASAAPSTADPVRAGEDFLENGAIRAEFDTQSGTLRRLVRRSDGADLLAAGSHAFYAPQTGPHRCLGVTVKSSGPLRGSVEFELELTDQRGDVCRLRTCATLDAGYSVVTFGTEADRAPHVEGNQWVNHLGTRFELADASAEVWTSHFNVLESFPHRQVYSPYVLLVRGGNGDVAFLNEGNQFWVHDGGTLSHILIMENEPARRFRYAVGIPDENPIIQSRAWAGPYFAGAGDGTQDHQSLIDPGSDDVEVLSCRYDDGALLLRIANTADRRVRTTLGVAAPIASARITSLAGDPGQELKVVDGRAALSLRPWDLRQIRLTL
;
A
#
# COMPACT_ATOMS: atom_id res chain seq x y z
N MET A 1 7.49 -3.34 -55.13
CA MET A 1 6.89 -4.01 -53.95
C MET A 1 6.69 -2.93 -52.92
N MET A 2 5.44 -2.67 -52.54
CA MET A 2 5.13 -1.56 -51.65
C MET A 2 5.41 -1.95 -50.20
N ARG A 3 6.06 -1.09 -49.40
CA ARG A 3 6.37 -1.33 -47.97
C ARG A 3 5.50 -0.47 -47.06
N ILE A 4 5.30 -0.88 -45.80
CA ILE A 4 4.72 -0.01 -44.76
C ILE A 4 5.87 0.55 -43.92
N ASN A 5 5.89 1.87 -43.79
CA ASN A 5 6.77 2.62 -42.91
C ASN A 5 5.94 3.24 -41.80
N VAL A 6 6.28 2.98 -40.54
CA VAL A 6 5.66 3.62 -39.39
C VAL A 6 6.58 4.73 -38.90
N ALA A 7 6.13 5.98 -39.05
CA ALA A 7 6.77 7.15 -38.48
C ALA A 7 6.44 7.21 -36.97
N ALA A 8 7.41 6.81 -36.16
CA ALA A 8 7.31 6.71 -34.72
C ALA A 8 7.85 7.97 -34.02
N ARG A 9 7.44 8.21 -32.77
CA ARG A 9 7.93 9.31 -31.94
C ARG A 9 8.61 8.77 -30.68
N CYS A 10 9.72 9.42 -30.32
CA CYS A 10 10.45 9.12 -29.10
C CYS A 10 10.07 10.13 -28.01
N VAL A 11 9.91 9.66 -26.78
CA VAL A 11 9.81 10.54 -25.61
C VAL A 11 11.20 11.09 -25.30
N SER A 12 11.28 12.38 -24.96
CA SER A 12 12.57 13.03 -24.68
C SER A 12 13.32 12.35 -23.55
N LYS A 13 14.65 12.19 -23.70
CA LYS A 13 15.52 11.71 -22.61
C LYS A 13 15.50 12.62 -21.37
N THR A 14 15.18 13.91 -21.52
CA THR A 14 15.03 14.82 -20.38
C THR A 14 13.81 14.50 -19.52
N ASP A 15 12.78 13.93 -20.15
CA ASP A 15 11.52 13.57 -19.49
C ASP A 15 11.61 12.16 -18.92
N PHE A 16 12.49 11.33 -19.50
CA PHE A 16 12.73 9.96 -19.08
C PHE A 16 14.15 9.48 -19.49
N ASP A 17 15.11 9.47 -18.57
CA ASP A 17 16.42 8.85 -18.79
C ASP A 17 16.50 7.50 -18.08
N PRO A 18 16.35 6.37 -18.79
CA PRO A 18 16.47 5.05 -18.19
C PRO A 18 17.93 4.71 -17.81
N GLY A 19 18.93 5.54 -18.15
CA GLY A 19 20.34 5.21 -17.95
C GLY A 19 20.87 4.17 -18.94
N VAL A 20 20.25 4.08 -20.13
CA VAL A 20 20.65 3.22 -21.25
C VAL A 20 21.13 4.11 -22.41
N GLU A 21 22.42 4.02 -22.74
CA GLU A 21 23.11 4.96 -23.64
C GLU A 21 22.46 5.06 -25.03
N HIS A 22 22.18 3.90 -25.65
CA HIS A 22 21.63 3.80 -26.99
C HIS A 22 20.13 3.46 -27.03
N GLY A 23 19.47 3.35 -25.87
CA GLY A 23 18.04 3.04 -25.81
C GLY A 23 17.15 4.22 -26.22
N LEU A 24 16.02 3.94 -26.86
CA LEU A 24 14.94 4.89 -27.16
C LEU A 24 13.73 4.45 -26.37
N PHE A 25 13.02 5.43 -25.85
CA PHE A 25 11.75 5.27 -25.21
C PHE A 25 10.68 5.67 -26.22
N TRP A 26 9.93 4.71 -26.72
CA TRP A 26 8.86 4.98 -27.68
C TRP A 26 7.56 5.27 -26.95
N ASP A 27 6.77 6.17 -27.52
CA ASP A 27 5.42 6.44 -27.04
C ASP A 27 4.52 5.19 -27.17
N ILE A 28 3.37 5.22 -26.51
CA ILE A 28 2.43 4.10 -26.51
C ILE A 28 1.76 3.86 -27.87
N SER A 29 1.45 4.92 -28.63
CA SER A 29 0.81 4.84 -29.93
C SER A 29 1.72 4.16 -30.95
N THR A 30 3.04 4.37 -30.86
CA THR A 30 4.05 3.66 -31.63
C THR A 30 3.97 2.15 -31.38
N TYR A 31 3.91 1.73 -30.11
CA TYR A 31 3.74 0.32 -29.75
C TYR A 31 2.35 -0.25 -30.07
N MET A 32 1.32 0.59 -30.19
CA MET A 32 0.02 0.12 -30.66
C MET A 32 0.02 -0.06 -32.18
N LEU A 33 0.46 0.95 -32.94
CA LEU A 33 0.38 0.96 -34.39
C LEU A 33 1.32 -0.05 -35.06
N TYR A 34 2.60 -0.07 -34.69
CA TYR A 34 3.59 -0.90 -35.38
C TYR A 34 3.19 -2.39 -35.40
N PRO A 35 2.78 -3.02 -34.28
CA PRO A 35 2.25 -4.37 -34.28
C PRO A 35 1.07 -4.62 -35.23
N LEU A 36 0.14 -3.67 -35.41
CA LEU A 36 -1.03 -3.89 -36.29
C LEU A 36 -0.64 -3.96 -37.77
N THR A 37 0.51 -3.40 -38.14
CA THR A 37 1.02 -3.49 -39.52
C THR A 37 1.53 -4.90 -39.88
N TRP A 38 1.70 -5.77 -38.89
CA TRP A 38 2.05 -7.18 -39.07
C TRP A 38 0.84 -8.08 -39.39
N ASP A 39 -0.34 -7.51 -39.66
CA ASP A 39 -1.50 -8.29 -40.07
C ASP A 39 -1.17 -9.21 -41.27
N PRO A 40 -1.54 -10.49 -41.25
CA PRO A 40 -1.16 -11.45 -42.28
C PRO A 40 -1.65 -11.05 -43.68
N LEU A 41 -2.76 -10.33 -43.81
CA LEU A 41 -3.22 -9.88 -45.12
C LEU A 41 -2.31 -8.78 -45.70
N LEU A 42 -1.80 -7.88 -44.84
CA LEU A 42 -0.86 -6.84 -45.24
C LEU A 42 0.48 -7.44 -45.67
N LEU A 43 1.03 -8.35 -44.86
CA LEU A 43 2.30 -9.02 -45.15
C LEU A 43 2.27 -9.73 -46.51
N VAL A 44 1.16 -10.39 -46.87
CA VAL A 44 1.02 -11.11 -48.14
C VAL A 44 0.81 -10.16 -49.33
N ARG A 45 0.00 -9.11 -49.17
CA ARG A 45 -0.33 -8.19 -50.28
C ARG A 45 0.82 -7.29 -50.67
N LEU A 46 1.60 -6.88 -49.69
CA LEU A 46 2.73 -5.98 -49.87
C LEU A 46 4.01 -6.73 -50.25
N ASP A 47 4.10 -8.02 -49.88
CA ASP A 47 5.30 -8.87 -50.00
C ASP A 47 6.54 -8.16 -49.43
N GLY A 48 6.32 -7.40 -48.35
CA GLY A 48 7.28 -6.52 -47.71
C GLY A 48 7.03 -6.43 -46.20
N LEU A 49 8.10 -6.26 -45.43
CA LEU A 49 8.02 -6.19 -43.97
C LEU A 49 7.77 -4.74 -43.52
N PRO A 50 7.02 -4.53 -42.43
CA PRO A 50 6.89 -3.21 -41.83
C PRO A 50 8.22 -2.72 -41.23
N GLU A 51 8.54 -1.46 -41.50
CA GLU A 51 9.73 -0.78 -41.00
C GLU A 51 9.33 0.35 -40.04
N LEU A 52 10.02 0.44 -38.89
CA LEU A 52 9.86 1.54 -37.94
C LEU A 52 10.88 2.62 -38.29
N ARG A 53 10.46 3.89 -38.29
CA ARG A 53 11.29 5.02 -38.68
C ARG A 53 11.21 6.13 -37.65
N GLN A 54 12.33 6.79 -37.40
CA GLN A 54 12.37 8.05 -36.67
C GLN A 54 11.86 9.18 -37.57
N PRO A 55 11.35 10.28 -37.00
CA PRO A 55 10.81 11.40 -37.78
C PRO A 55 11.81 12.00 -38.77
N ASP A 56 13.11 11.93 -38.44
CA ASP A 56 14.20 12.52 -39.22
C ASP A 56 14.85 11.55 -40.24
N ASP A 57 14.41 10.28 -40.30
CA ASP A 57 14.97 9.30 -41.25
C ASP A 57 14.56 9.66 -42.70
N PRO A 58 15.47 9.69 -43.70
CA PRO A 58 15.18 10.09 -45.10
C PRO A 58 14.44 9.02 -45.92
N VAL A 59 13.44 9.37 -46.75
CA VAL A 59 12.57 8.40 -47.43
C VAL A 59 13.27 7.77 -48.65
N ASP A 60 14.08 6.75 -48.41
CA ASP A 60 15.01 6.17 -49.39
C ASP A 60 14.39 5.49 -50.64
N ALA A 61 13.06 5.30 -50.72
CA ALA A 61 12.41 4.59 -51.84
C ALA A 61 11.11 5.28 -52.33
N PRO A 62 11.18 6.13 -53.36
CA PRO A 62 10.13 7.09 -53.66
C PRO A 62 8.71 6.56 -53.99
N GLY A 63 8.56 5.48 -54.77
CA GLY A 63 7.25 5.11 -55.34
C GLY A 63 6.48 3.98 -54.63
N ASP A 64 7.09 3.33 -53.64
CA ASP A 64 6.67 1.99 -53.16
C ASP A 64 6.55 1.97 -51.62
N ALA A 65 6.02 3.02 -50.99
CA ALA A 65 5.86 3.06 -49.53
C ALA A 65 4.53 3.68 -49.06
N ILE A 66 3.94 3.08 -48.01
CA ILE A 66 2.84 3.64 -47.22
C ILE A 66 3.43 4.17 -45.93
N LEU A 67 3.39 5.48 -45.71
CA LEU A 67 3.83 6.12 -44.47
C LEU A 67 2.66 6.28 -43.50
N MET A 68 2.74 5.64 -42.34
CA MET A 68 1.74 5.73 -41.27
C MET A 68 2.33 6.47 -40.08
N PHE A 69 1.64 7.47 -39.56
CA PHE A 69 2.10 8.18 -38.38
C PHE A 69 1.49 7.57 -37.12
N ALA A 70 2.27 7.47 -36.04
CA ALA A 70 1.80 6.93 -34.75
C ALA A 70 1.05 7.97 -33.91
N GLU A 71 1.41 9.25 -34.02
CA GLU A 71 0.87 10.36 -33.22
C GLU A 71 0.06 11.35 -34.07
N PRO A 72 -0.68 12.29 -33.44
CA PRO A 72 -1.31 13.40 -34.13
C PRO A 72 -0.30 14.18 -34.98
N ASN A 73 -0.66 14.40 -36.24
CA ASN A 73 0.23 15.04 -37.19
C ASN A 73 0.23 16.56 -37.05
N ALA A 74 1.41 17.12 -36.81
CA ALA A 74 1.63 18.56 -36.62
C ALA A 74 2.29 19.21 -37.85
N ASP A 75 2.23 20.53 -37.98
CA ASP A 75 2.81 21.26 -39.13
C ASP A 75 4.31 20.95 -39.36
N SER A 76 5.03 20.53 -38.31
CA SER A 76 6.42 20.06 -38.40
C SER A 76 6.60 18.83 -39.28
N ASP A 77 5.56 18.01 -39.48
CA ASP A 77 5.60 16.79 -40.30
C ASP A 77 5.43 17.09 -41.80
N ALA A 78 5.16 18.35 -42.17
CA ALA A 78 4.90 18.76 -43.56
C ALA A 78 6.03 18.44 -44.55
N PRO A 79 7.32 18.60 -44.21
CA PRO A 79 8.42 18.23 -45.12
C PRO A 79 8.41 16.74 -45.45
N LEU A 80 8.27 15.88 -44.44
CA LEU A 80 8.24 14.42 -44.60
C LEU A 80 7.01 13.98 -45.40
N LEU A 81 5.85 14.60 -45.16
CA LEU A 81 4.63 14.36 -45.92
C LEU A 81 4.80 14.75 -47.41
N ALA A 82 5.38 15.93 -47.67
CA ALA A 82 5.61 16.42 -49.03
C ALA A 82 6.61 15.53 -49.79
N GLU A 83 7.67 15.08 -49.11
CA GLU A 83 8.63 14.11 -49.65
C GLU A 83 7.94 12.80 -50.03
N ALA A 84 7.20 12.18 -49.10
CA ALA A 84 6.50 10.92 -49.33
C ALA A 84 5.48 11.00 -50.48
N LEU A 85 4.68 12.07 -50.53
CA LEU A 85 3.68 12.27 -51.58
C LEU A 85 4.30 12.65 -52.94
N GLY A 86 5.30 13.53 -52.95
CA GLY A 86 6.00 13.97 -54.18
C GLY A 86 6.74 12.82 -54.87
N ALA A 87 7.11 11.83 -54.08
CA ALA A 87 7.75 10.60 -54.49
C ALA A 87 6.78 9.55 -55.09
N GLY A 88 5.47 9.73 -54.92
CA GLY A 88 4.42 8.78 -55.34
C GLY A 88 3.99 7.79 -54.26
N GLY A 89 4.48 7.95 -53.03
CA GLY A 89 4.04 7.19 -51.86
C GLY A 89 2.62 7.53 -51.41
N ARG A 90 2.10 6.73 -50.48
CA ARG A 90 0.76 6.89 -49.89
C ARG A 90 0.89 7.14 -48.39
N VAL A 91 -0.08 7.79 -47.78
CA VAL A 91 0.02 8.17 -46.35
C VAL A 91 -1.22 7.81 -45.54
N ILE A 92 -1.03 7.53 -44.26
CA ILE A 92 -2.09 7.40 -43.26
C ILE A 92 -1.82 8.41 -42.15
N LEU A 93 -2.70 9.40 -42.02
CA LEU A 93 -2.58 10.52 -41.11
C LEU A 93 -3.54 10.38 -39.92
N ASN A 94 -3.05 10.68 -38.72
CA ASN A 94 -3.82 10.71 -37.48
C ASN A 94 -4.02 12.16 -37.04
N HIS A 95 -5.27 12.56 -36.81
CA HIS A 95 -5.64 13.91 -36.38
C HIS A 95 -4.79 15.05 -36.99
N PRO A 96 -4.63 15.14 -38.33
CA PRO A 96 -3.67 16.06 -38.94
C PRO A 96 -4.10 17.53 -38.86
N SER A 97 -3.11 18.42 -38.78
CA SER A 97 -3.32 19.87 -38.88
C SER A 97 -3.99 20.27 -40.22
N PRO A 98 -4.73 21.39 -40.28
CA PRO A 98 -5.42 21.82 -41.51
C PRO A 98 -4.47 21.95 -42.71
N GLN A 99 -3.24 22.39 -42.45
CA GLN A 99 -2.16 22.57 -43.43
C GLN A 99 -1.72 21.23 -44.01
N LEU A 100 -1.51 20.22 -43.17
CA LEU A 100 -1.12 18.88 -43.64
C LEU A 100 -2.22 18.23 -44.46
N VAL A 101 -3.47 18.39 -44.06
CA VAL A 101 -4.57 17.82 -44.86
C VAL A 101 -4.72 18.52 -46.21
N ALA A 102 -4.42 19.82 -46.29
CA ALA A 102 -4.36 20.54 -47.57
C ALA A 102 -3.21 20.03 -48.47
N ALA A 103 -2.08 19.62 -47.90
CA ALA A 103 -0.93 19.10 -48.63
C ALA A 103 -1.19 17.75 -49.32
N VAL A 104 -2.16 16.97 -48.84
CA VAL A 104 -2.59 15.69 -49.43
C VAL A 104 -3.41 15.89 -50.72
N GLY A 105 -3.94 17.09 -50.96
CA GLY A 105 -4.70 17.47 -52.16
C GLY A 105 -6.17 17.77 -51.88
N SER A 106 -6.73 18.77 -52.59
CA SER A 106 -8.08 19.29 -52.40
C SER A 106 -9.23 18.33 -52.76
N SER A 107 -8.94 17.10 -53.20
CA SER A 107 -9.93 16.09 -53.58
C SER A 107 -10.44 15.26 -52.39
N ALA A 108 -9.78 15.27 -51.22
CA ALA A 108 -10.21 14.46 -50.08
C ALA A 108 -11.45 15.03 -49.36
N CYS A 109 -11.52 16.35 -49.17
CA CYS A 109 -12.62 17.03 -48.46
C CYS A 109 -13.15 18.28 -49.19
N GLU A 110 -14.48 18.37 -49.40
CA GLU A 110 -15.16 19.41 -50.16
C GLU A 110 -15.54 20.59 -49.24
N GLY A 111 -15.18 21.82 -49.63
CA GLY A 111 -15.47 23.01 -48.82
C GLY A 111 -14.55 23.24 -47.61
N GLY A 112 -13.49 22.42 -47.47
CA GLY A 112 -12.50 22.54 -46.39
C GLY A 112 -12.85 21.72 -45.13
N TYR A 113 -11.99 21.86 -44.12
CA TYR A 113 -12.07 21.17 -42.83
C TYR A 113 -12.74 22.08 -41.79
N GLY A 114 -13.66 21.55 -40.99
CA GLY A 114 -14.33 22.33 -39.94
C GLY A 114 -13.54 22.39 -38.63
N ASP A 115 -14.05 23.16 -37.66
CA ASP A 115 -13.47 23.30 -36.32
C ASP A 115 -13.28 21.95 -35.62
N ASP A 116 -12.30 21.88 -34.72
CA ASP A 116 -12.15 20.72 -33.84
C ASP A 116 -13.38 20.60 -32.94
N ILE A 117 -13.92 19.40 -32.89
CA ILE A 117 -15.07 19.03 -32.05
C ILE A 117 -14.51 18.34 -30.82
N ILE A 118 -14.85 18.89 -29.65
CA ILE A 118 -14.60 18.23 -28.37
C ILE A 118 -15.65 17.13 -28.20
N SER A 119 -15.20 15.89 -28.05
CA SER A 119 -16.10 14.76 -27.89
C SER A 119 -16.91 14.82 -26.60
N LEU A 120 -18.22 14.63 -26.73
CA LEU A 120 -19.14 14.41 -25.61
C LEU A 120 -19.57 12.94 -25.50
N ARG A 121 -18.67 12.00 -25.87
CA ARG A 121 -18.92 10.54 -25.92
C ARG A 121 -19.77 10.08 -27.09
N GLU A 122 -19.50 10.61 -28.28
CA GLU A 122 -20.15 10.17 -29.50
C GLU A 122 -19.86 8.69 -29.77
N ARG A 123 -20.83 8.01 -30.40
CA ARG A 123 -20.66 6.62 -30.83
C ARG A 123 -19.60 6.53 -31.93
N TRP A 124 -18.59 5.71 -31.73
CA TRP A 124 -17.51 5.46 -32.66
C TRP A 124 -17.75 4.15 -33.42
N HIS A 125 -18.00 4.26 -34.72
CA HIS A 125 -18.39 3.16 -35.58
C HIS A 125 -17.25 2.77 -36.53
N PHE A 126 -16.80 1.51 -36.45
CA PHE A 126 -15.93 0.89 -37.45
C PHE A 126 -16.78 0.15 -38.49
N GLY A 127 -16.43 0.25 -39.77
CA GLY A 127 -17.29 -0.08 -40.93
C GLY A 127 -18.10 -1.40 -40.92
N SER A 128 -19.16 -1.38 -41.75
CA SER A 128 -20.25 -2.35 -41.96
C SER A 128 -21.37 -2.41 -40.89
N GLU A 129 -22.63 -2.44 -41.33
CA GLU A 129 -23.84 -2.50 -40.49
C GLU A 129 -23.84 -3.74 -39.57
N GLY A 130 -24.27 -3.57 -38.32
CA GLY A 130 -24.51 -4.67 -37.38
C GLY A 130 -23.40 -4.94 -36.34
N ARG A 131 -22.28 -4.20 -36.37
CA ARG A 131 -21.31 -4.20 -35.26
C ARG A 131 -21.75 -3.23 -34.15
N GLU A 132 -21.59 -3.67 -32.91
CA GLU A 132 -21.78 -2.82 -31.74
C GLU A 132 -20.76 -1.66 -31.77
N PRO A 133 -21.19 -0.39 -31.64
CA PRO A 133 -20.29 0.75 -31.66
C PRO A 133 -19.45 0.84 -30.38
N TYR A 134 -18.31 1.49 -30.51
CA TYR A 134 -17.51 2.00 -29.41
C TYR A 134 -18.01 3.40 -29.01
N ILE A 135 -17.49 3.94 -27.94
CA ILE A 135 -17.61 5.33 -27.50
C ILE A 135 -16.27 6.04 -27.76
N TYR A 136 -16.30 7.15 -28.50
CA TYR A 136 -15.11 8.00 -28.62
C TYR A 136 -14.88 8.71 -27.26
N PRO A 137 -13.66 8.74 -26.71
CA PRO A 137 -13.50 9.19 -25.33
C PRO A 137 -13.86 10.66 -25.10
N HIS A 138 -14.45 10.93 -23.94
CA HIS A 138 -14.82 12.27 -23.49
C HIS A 138 -13.63 13.24 -23.57
N MET A 139 -13.89 14.48 -23.99
CA MET A 139 -12.91 15.58 -24.12
C MET A 139 -11.80 15.35 -25.14
N GLN A 140 -11.72 14.18 -25.77
CA GLN A 140 -10.82 13.98 -26.90
C GLN A 140 -11.34 14.76 -28.10
N THR A 141 -10.43 15.48 -28.75
CA THR A 141 -10.77 16.23 -29.96
C THR A 141 -10.82 15.30 -31.15
N PHE A 142 -11.76 15.57 -32.05
CA PHE A 142 -11.76 15.04 -33.40
C PHE A 142 -12.20 16.13 -34.36
N ARG A 143 -11.78 16.02 -35.61
CA ARG A 143 -12.05 17.04 -36.60
C ARG A 143 -13.35 16.79 -37.37
N ARG A 144 -14.06 17.86 -37.71
CA ARG A 144 -15.13 17.74 -38.70
C ARG A 144 -14.55 17.56 -40.11
N LEU A 145 -14.66 16.35 -40.65
CA LEU A 145 -14.28 16.02 -42.01
C LEU A 145 -15.49 16.03 -42.96
N ASN A 146 -15.36 16.69 -44.12
CA ASN A 146 -16.39 16.77 -45.16
C ASN A 146 -15.91 16.03 -46.43
N PRO A 147 -16.09 14.70 -46.58
CA PRO A 147 -15.54 13.94 -47.70
C PRO A 147 -16.01 14.50 -49.06
N ALA A 148 -15.07 14.88 -49.93
CA ALA A 148 -15.30 15.24 -51.34
C ALA A 148 -15.25 14.01 -52.24
N SER A 149 -14.15 13.28 -52.15
CA SER A 149 -13.92 12.00 -52.82
C SER A 149 -13.13 11.09 -51.87
N GLY A 150 -13.62 9.88 -51.67
CA GLY A 150 -13.06 8.94 -50.71
C GLY A 150 -14.15 8.09 -50.04
N GLU A 151 -13.77 6.88 -49.65
CA GLU A 151 -14.63 5.97 -48.89
C GLU A 151 -14.53 6.30 -47.40
N VAL A 152 -15.68 6.44 -46.74
CA VAL A 152 -15.73 6.60 -45.28
C VAL A 152 -15.74 5.21 -44.64
N LEU A 153 -14.66 4.86 -43.94
CA LEU A 153 -14.50 3.55 -43.31
C LEU A 153 -14.90 3.53 -41.82
N SER A 154 -14.88 4.69 -41.14
CA SER A 154 -15.37 4.84 -39.76
C SER A 154 -16.05 6.19 -39.54
N ARG A 155 -16.83 6.32 -38.46
CA ARG A 155 -17.53 7.55 -38.05
C ARG A 155 -17.49 7.78 -36.55
N ILE A 156 -17.37 9.04 -36.12
CA ILE A 156 -17.58 9.50 -34.74
C ILE A 156 -18.90 10.28 -34.70
N GLY A 157 -19.92 9.68 -34.09
CA GLY A 157 -21.31 10.12 -34.18
C GLY A 157 -21.77 10.11 -35.64
N GLY A 158 -22.27 11.25 -36.12
CA GLY A 158 -22.59 11.44 -37.54
C GLY A 158 -21.39 11.81 -38.42
N ASN A 159 -20.26 12.20 -37.82
CA ASN A 159 -19.11 12.74 -38.55
C ASN A 159 -18.24 11.61 -39.11
N PRO A 160 -17.80 11.69 -40.37
CA PRO A 160 -16.73 10.83 -40.89
C PRO A 160 -15.48 10.89 -40.03
N ASP A 161 -14.90 9.74 -39.72
CA ASP A 161 -13.68 9.61 -38.94
C ASP A 161 -12.52 9.20 -39.83
N LEU A 162 -12.51 7.97 -40.36
CA LEU A 162 -11.51 7.54 -41.34
C LEU A 162 -12.05 7.69 -42.76
N ILE A 163 -11.44 8.60 -43.53
CA ILE A 163 -11.70 8.79 -44.96
C ILE A 163 -10.50 8.27 -45.74
N VAL A 164 -10.73 7.44 -46.76
CA VAL A 164 -9.67 6.87 -47.59
C VAL A 164 -9.91 7.15 -49.06
N ASN A 165 -8.90 7.67 -49.76
CA ASN A 165 -8.89 7.82 -51.22
C ASN A 165 -7.71 7.05 -51.84
N ASP A 166 -7.31 7.39 -53.07
CA ASP A 166 -6.22 6.75 -53.82
C ASP A 166 -4.81 7.11 -53.31
N ARG A 167 -4.68 8.19 -52.53
CA ARG A 167 -3.38 8.72 -52.05
C ARG A 167 -3.22 8.74 -50.53
N ALA A 168 -4.31 8.88 -49.78
CA ALA A 168 -4.24 8.98 -48.33
C ALA A 168 -5.46 8.39 -47.60
N ALA A 169 -5.19 7.97 -46.36
CA ALA A 169 -6.20 7.72 -45.36
C ALA A 169 -6.04 8.75 -44.23
N ILE A 170 -7.14 9.38 -43.81
CA ILE A 170 -7.12 10.46 -42.80
C ILE A 170 -8.11 10.11 -41.70
N PHE A 171 -7.61 9.99 -40.47
CA PHE A 171 -8.44 9.93 -39.26
C PHE A 171 -8.80 11.34 -38.79
N ALA A 172 -10.05 11.54 -38.38
CA ALA A 172 -10.53 12.78 -37.79
C ALA A 172 -9.94 13.01 -36.39
N GLY A 173 -9.77 11.93 -35.64
CA GLY A 173 -9.20 11.91 -34.30
C GLY A 173 -7.89 11.12 -34.22
N ASP A 174 -7.36 10.97 -33.01
CA ASP A 174 -6.27 10.03 -32.74
C ASP A 174 -6.87 8.68 -32.34
N PRO A 175 -6.81 7.66 -33.21
CA PRO A 175 -7.41 6.36 -32.92
C PRO A 175 -6.66 5.59 -31.82
N PHE A 176 -5.38 5.87 -31.58
CA PHE A 176 -4.54 5.15 -30.61
C PHE A 176 -4.70 5.74 -29.20
N VAL A 177 -4.77 7.07 -29.07
CA VAL A 177 -5.17 7.71 -27.82
C VAL A 177 -6.62 7.37 -27.49
N ALA A 178 -7.52 7.37 -28.49
CA ALA A 178 -8.89 6.93 -28.29
C ALA A 178 -8.96 5.47 -27.81
N ALA A 179 -8.12 4.60 -28.38
CA ALA A 179 -7.99 3.22 -27.96
C ALA A 179 -7.44 3.07 -26.53
N TYR A 180 -6.47 3.88 -26.14
CA TYR A 180 -5.92 3.87 -24.79
C TYR A 180 -6.97 4.23 -23.72
N GLY A 181 -8.00 5.01 -24.07
CA GLY A 181 -9.17 5.25 -23.21
C GLY A 181 -9.92 3.98 -22.77
N TYR A 182 -9.73 2.86 -23.48
CA TYR A 182 -10.32 1.55 -23.13
C TYR A 182 -9.47 0.69 -22.21
N GLN A 183 -8.35 1.21 -21.68
CA GLN A 183 -7.52 0.46 -20.73
C GLN A 183 -8.29 -0.01 -19.47
N TYR A 184 -9.42 0.61 -19.15
CA TYR A 184 -10.33 0.20 -18.07
C TYR A 184 -11.43 -0.75 -18.56
N MET A 185 -11.31 -1.37 -19.74
CA MET A 185 -12.30 -2.30 -20.29
C MET A 185 -11.58 -3.38 -21.11
N PRO A 186 -10.84 -4.31 -20.49
CA PRO A 186 -9.88 -5.18 -21.17
C PRO A 186 -10.48 -6.01 -22.32
N TRP A 187 -11.70 -6.54 -22.15
CA TRP A 187 -12.41 -7.27 -23.21
C TRP A 187 -12.74 -6.37 -24.41
N LYS A 188 -13.19 -5.14 -24.15
CA LYS A 188 -13.49 -4.16 -25.20
C LYS A 188 -12.21 -3.65 -25.85
N MET A 189 -11.15 -3.41 -25.08
CA MET A 189 -9.85 -3.00 -25.60
C MET A 189 -9.29 -4.05 -26.57
N THR A 190 -9.26 -5.33 -26.15
CA THR A 190 -8.78 -6.43 -27.00
C THR A 190 -9.56 -6.52 -28.31
N ARG A 191 -10.90 -6.47 -28.22
CA ARG A 191 -11.80 -6.50 -29.39
C ARG A 191 -11.59 -5.29 -30.30
N MET A 192 -11.53 -4.09 -29.72
CA MET A 192 -11.33 -2.84 -30.44
C MET A 192 -9.97 -2.81 -31.14
N MET A 193 -8.89 -3.30 -30.52
CA MET A 193 -7.59 -3.41 -31.20
C MET A 193 -7.64 -4.37 -32.40
N GLY A 194 -8.43 -5.44 -32.30
CA GLY A 194 -8.70 -6.34 -33.44
C GLY A 194 -9.49 -5.67 -34.57
N ASP A 195 -10.51 -4.89 -34.22
CA ASP A 195 -11.33 -4.15 -35.20
C ASP A 195 -10.56 -2.96 -35.81
N LEU A 196 -9.74 -2.26 -35.03
CA LEU A 196 -8.85 -1.19 -35.51
C LEU A 196 -7.80 -1.75 -36.47
N ALA A 197 -7.25 -2.94 -36.20
CA ALA A 197 -6.38 -3.63 -37.15
C ALA A 197 -7.11 -3.95 -38.46
N GLU A 198 -8.35 -4.44 -38.40
CA GLU A 198 -9.19 -4.67 -39.58
C GLU A 198 -9.45 -3.35 -40.35
N LEU A 199 -9.68 -2.24 -39.64
CA LEU A 199 -9.85 -0.92 -40.24
C LEU A 199 -8.58 -0.45 -40.99
N ILE A 200 -7.40 -0.63 -40.38
CA ILE A 200 -6.11 -0.35 -41.01
C ILE A 200 -5.90 -1.23 -42.25
N VAL A 201 -6.24 -2.52 -42.16
CA VAL A 201 -6.18 -3.44 -43.31
C VAL A 201 -7.04 -2.93 -44.45
N HIS A 202 -8.27 -2.49 -44.18
CA HIS A 202 -9.15 -1.92 -45.20
C HIS A 202 -8.56 -0.64 -45.82
N ALA A 203 -8.06 0.27 -45.00
CA ALA A 203 -7.47 1.52 -45.46
C ALA A 203 -6.27 1.27 -46.39
N VAL A 204 -5.32 0.45 -45.95
CA VAL A 204 -4.15 0.06 -46.75
C VAL A 204 -4.57 -0.66 -48.03
N SER A 205 -5.54 -1.56 -47.95
CA SER A 205 -6.06 -2.32 -49.09
C SER A 205 -6.69 -1.41 -50.15
N ARG A 206 -7.39 -0.35 -49.73
CA ARG A 206 -7.92 0.66 -50.64
C ARG A 206 -6.83 1.52 -51.25
N LEU A 207 -5.86 1.95 -50.44
CA LEU A 207 -4.70 2.69 -50.92
C LEU A 207 -3.97 1.92 -52.01
N ILE A 208 -3.76 0.61 -51.86
CA ILE A 208 -3.10 -0.22 -52.88
C ILE A 208 -4.00 -0.71 -54.03
N GLU A 209 -5.22 -0.19 -54.13
CA GLU A 209 -6.19 -0.56 -55.17
C GLU A 209 -6.53 -2.07 -55.20
N ALA A 210 -6.34 -2.75 -54.08
CA ALA A 210 -6.68 -4.17 -53.90
C ALA A 210 -7.70 -4.28 -52.77
N PRO A 211 -8.99 -3.94 -52.97
CA PRO A 211 -9.98 -3.98 -51.89
C PRO A 211 -10.10 -5.37 -51.25
N VAL A 212 -10.45 -5.40 -49.98
CA VAL A 212 -10.68 -6.66 -49.25
C VAL A 212 -11.91 -7.36 -49.84
N SER A 213 -11.74 -8.60 -50.31
CA SER A 213 -12.84 -9.42 -50.82
C SER A 213 -13.75 -9.92 -49.69
N ALA A 214 -14.98 -10.30 -50.03
CA ALA A 214 -15.90 -10.88 -49.05
C ALA A 214 -15.36 -12.17 -48.39
N ASP A 215 -14.49 -12.91 -49.07
CA ASP A 215 -13.86 -14.12 -48.52
C ASP A 215 -12.75 -13.79 -47.52
N GLU A 216 -11.87 -12.85 -47.88
CA GLU A 216 -10.86 -12.33 -46.96
C GLU A 216 -11.51 -11.70 -45.73
N GLN A 217 -12.62 -10.97 -45.89
CA GLN A 217 -13.39 -10.43 -44.77
C GLN A 217 -13.84 -11.53 -43.81
N ARG A 218 -14.45 -12.60 -44.33
CA ARG A 218 -14.91 -13.73 -43.51
C ARG A 218 -13.72 -14.42 -42.82
N ARG A 219 -12.59 -14.53 -43.51
CA ARG A 219 -11.36 -15.13 -42.98
C ARG A 219 -10.76 -14.29 -41.86
N MET A 220 -10.67 -12.97 -42.03
CA MET A 220 -10.19 -12.05 -41.00
C MET A 220 -11.06 -12.10 -39.74
N LYS A 221 -12.39 -12.16 -39.89
CA LYS A 221 -13.34 -12.29 -38.77
C LYS A 221 -13.19 -13.62 -38.03
N ARG A 222 -13.08 -14.74 -38.76
CA ARG A 222 -12.93 -16.08 -38.15
C ARG A 222 -11.55 -16.33 -37.56
N GLY A 223 -10.52 -15.66 -38.08
CA GLY A 223 -9.12 -15.84 -37.71
C GLY A 223 -8.58 -14.76 -36.77
N ILE A 224 -9.44 -14.03 -36.07
CA ILE A 224 -9.04 -12.87 -35.25
C ILE A 224 -7.95 -13.20 -34.23
N GLU A 225 -8.00 -14.38 -33.59
CA GLU A 225 -6.99 -14.79 -32.62
C GLU A 225 -5.61 -14.96 -33.25
N LEU A 226 -5.53 -15.66 -34.39
CA LEU A 226 -4.27 -15.85 -35.08
C LEU A 226 -3.75 -14.53 -35.66
N ARG A 227 -4.62 -13.61 -36.09
CA ARG A 227 -4.23 -12.24 -36.49
C ARG A 227 -3.60 -11.48 -35.33
N ARG A 228 -4.19 -11.54 -34.13
CA ARG A 228 -3.60 -10.94 -32.92
C ARG A 228 -2.25 -11.58 -32.55
N ASP A 229 -2.04 -12.86 -32.85
CA ASP A 229 -0.74 -13.51 -32.68
C ASP A 229 0.32 -12.97 -33.66
N PHE A 230 -0.05 -12.65 -34.90
CA PHE A 230 0.84 -11.94 -35.84
C PHE A 230 1.21 -10.54 -35.34
N HIS A 231 0.27 -9.80 -34.76
CA HIS A 231 0.59 -8.49 -34.16
C HIS A 231 1.57 -8.66 -32.99
N SER A 232 1.36 -9.67 -32.14
CA SER A 232 2.26 -9.98 -31.03
C SER A 232 3.67 -10.36 -31.51
N PHE A 233 3.77 -11.02 -32.66
CA PHE A 233 5.05 -11.27 -33.32
C PHE A 233 5.73 -9.98 -33.78
N GLY A 234 4.97 -9.03 -34.34
CA GLY A 234 5.45 -7.69 -34.67
C GLY A 234 6.00 -6.93 -33.46
N TYR A 235 5.26 -6.94 -32.34
CA TYR A 235 5.71 -6.40 -31.07
C TYR A 235 7.03 -7.05 -30.58
N ALA A 236 7.16 -8.37 -30.70
CA ALA A 236 8.38 -9.07 -30.31
C ALA A 236 9.56 -8.73 -31.22
N CYS A 237 9.36 -8.65 -32.53
CA CYS A 237 10.39 -8.22 -33.48
C CYS A 237 10.89 -6.81 -33.17
N LEU A 238 9.98 -5.88 -32.88
CA LEU A 238 10.33 -4.52 -32.48
C LEU A 238 11.17 -4.54 -31.20
N THR A 239 10.70 -5.23 -30.16
CA THR A 239 11.39 -5.28 -28.87
C THR A 239 12.78 -5.89 -28.97
N VAL A 240 12.98 -6.95 -29.78
CA VAL A 240 14.32 -7.55 -30.01
C VAL A 240 15.25 -6.59 -30.75
N ARG A 241 14.75 -5.88 -31.77
CA ARG A 241 15.56 -4.87 -32.49
C ARG A 241 15.98 -3.73 -31.57
N GLU A 242 15.06 -3.22 -30.77
CA GLU A 242 15.35 -2.15 -29.83
C GLU A 242 16.28 -2.60 -28.71
N LEU A 243 16.18 -3.85 -28.26
CA LEU A 243 17.14 -4.43 -27.33
C LEU A 243 18.53 -4.58 -27.95
N ASP A 244 18.64 -5.01 -29.21
CA ASP A 244 19.93 -5.05 -29.92
C ASP A 244 20.55 -3.66 -30.00
N ARG A 245 19.70 -2.65 -30.27
CA ARG A 245 20.10 -1.24 -30.33
C ARG A 245 20.60 -0.71 -28.99
N CYS A 246 19.98 -1.10 -27.87
CA CYS A 246 20.49 -0.80 -26.53
C CYS A 246 21.95 -1.28 -26.34
N TYR A 247 22.36 -2.34 -27.05
CA TYR A 247 23.71 -2.90 -27.01
C TYR A 247 24.61 -2.49 -28.19
N GLY A 248 24.25 -1.42 -28.91
CA GLY A 248 25.02 -0.88 -30.04
C GLY A 248 24.67 -1.50 -31.40
N GLY A 249 23.73 -2.44 -31.46
CA GLY A 249 23.21 -3.03 -32.69
C GLY A 249 24.11 -4.07 -33.38
N GLY A 250 23.54 -4.78 -34.35
CA GLY A 250 24.24 -5.69 -35.26
C GLY A 250 24.47 -7.09 -34.73
N ARG A 251 23.87 -7.48 -33.59
CA ARG A 251 24.07 -8.80 -32.98
C ARG A 251 23.00 -9.81 -33.37
N VAL A 252 21.87 -9.36 -33.91
CA VAL A 252 20.77 -10.21 -34.37
C VAL A 252 20.56 -10.10 -35.88
N ASP A 253 20.15 -11.21 -36.49
CA ASP A 253 19.67 -11.25 -37.88
C ASP A 253 18.27 -11.85 -37.89
N LEU A 254 17.29 -11.03 -38.27
CA LEU A 254 15.88 -11.41 -38.26
C LEU A 254 15.36 -11.87 -39.64
N ALA A 255 16.21 -12.04 -40.65
CA ALA A 255 15.79 -12.40 -42.00
C ALA A 255 15.01 -13.73 -42.05
N GLU A 256 15.56 -14.80 -41.44
CA GLU A 256 14.88 -16.10 -41.32
C GLU A 256 13.56 -15.98 -40.55
N THR A 257 13.61 -15.32 -39.40
CA THR A 257 12.48 -15.07 -38.51
C THR A 257 11.30 -14.40 -39.25
N CYS A 258 11.58 -13.33 -39.98
CA CYS A 258 10.58 -12.63 -40.78
C CYS A 258 10.07 -13.45 -41.97
N SER A 259 10.95 -14.22 -42.63
CA SER A 259 10.56 -15.09 -43.76
C SER A 259 9.55 -16.16 -43.33
N LEU A 260 9.76 -16.77 -42.16
CA LEU A 260 8.83 -17.74 -41.57
C LEU A 260 7.48 -17.11 -41.23
N ALA A 261 7.46 -15.87 -40.73
CA ALA A 261 6.22 -15.14 -40.46
C ALA A 261 5.46 -14.82 -41.76
N VAL A 262 6.13 -14.40 -42.82
CA VAL A 262 5.50 -14.17 -44.13
C VAL A 262 4.92 -15.48 -44.70
N GLU A 263 5.63 -16.60 -44.57
CA GLU A 263 5.12 -17.91 -44.97
C GLU A 263 3.88 -18.32 -44.14
N ALA A 264 3.89 -18.06 -42.84
CA ALA A 264 2.71 -18.24 -41.99
C ALA A 264 1.53 -17.38 -42.47
N ALA A 265 1.78 -16.12 -42.84
CA ALA A 265 0.77 -15.22 -43.36
C ALA A 265 0.19 -15.72 -44.70
N ARG A 266 1.03 -16.22 -45.61
CA ARG A 266 0.57 -16.85 -46.88
C ARG A 266 -0.36 -18.03 -46.63
N ARG A 267 0.01 -18.92 -45.70
CA ARG A 267 -0.84 -20.06 -45.29
C ARG A 267 -2.15 -19.62 -44.68
N PHE A 268 -2.13 -18.55 -43.88
CA PHE A 268 -3.35 -17.95 -43.33
C PHE A 268 -4.25 -17.48 -44.48
N VAL A 269 -3.74 -16.67 -45.40
CA VAL A 269 -4.50 -16.14 -46.55
C VAL A 269 -5.01 -17.27 -47.46
N GLN A 270 -4.32 -18.41 -47.55
CA GLN A 270 -4.79 -19.60 -48.28
C GLN A 270 -5.89 -20.39 -47.54
N GLY A 271 -6.23 -20.04 -46.30
CA GLY A 271 -7.24 -20.72 -45.49
C GLY A 271 -6.74 -21.94 -44.71
N THR A 272 -5.42 -22.14 -44.63
CA THR A 272 -4.77 -23.25 -43.92
C THR A 272 -4.36 -22.82 -42.50
N THR A 273 -5.34 -22.57 -41.63
CA THR A 273 -5.12 -21.94 -40.29
C THR A 273 -4.18 -22.75 -39.40
N ARG A 274 -4.25 -24.08 -39.43
CA ARG A 274 -3.39 -24.94 -38.60
C ARG A 274 -1.94 -24.85 -39.04
N GLU A 275 -1.70 -24.92 -40.35
CA GLU A 275 -0.39 -24.82 -40.97
C GLU A 275 0.21 -23.43 -40.80
N ALA A 276 -0.63 -22.38 -40.82
CA ALA A 276 -0.26 -21.01 -40.50
C ALA A 276 0.18 -20.87 -39.04
N THR A 277 -0.58 -21.44 -38.10
CA THR A 277 -0.24 -21.43 -36.66
C THR A 277 1.11 -22.12 -36.40
N LEU A 278 1.35 -23.27 -37.04
CA LEU A 278 2.62 -23.99 -36.93
C LEU A 278 3.80 -23.21 -37.52
N ALA A 279 3.60 -22.54 -38.66
CA ALA A 279 4.64 -21.71 -39.26
C ALA A 279 4.93 -20.46 -38.42
N LEU A 280 3.91 -19.83 -37.84
CA LEU A 280 4.07 -18.68 -36.95
C LEU A 280 4.82 -19.09 -35.67
N LYS A 281 4.53 -20.27 -35.12
CA LYS A 281 5.32 -20.83 -34.01
C LYS A 281 6.79 -20.98 -34.36
N ALA A 282 7.11 -21.51 -35.54
CA ALA A 282 8.49 -21.63 -36.00
C ALA A 282 9.17 -20.25 -36.11
N ALA A 283 8.43 -19.22 -36.52
CA ALA A 283 8.93 -17.84 -36.54
C ALA A 283 9.27 -17.34 -35.13
N PHE A 284 8.40 -17.56 -34.14
CA PHE A 284 8.67 -17.21 -32.73
C PHE A 284 9.88 -17.97 -32.16
N GLU A 285 10.00 -19.26 -32.44
CA GLU A 285 11.18 -20.06 -32.04
C GLU A 285 12.46 -19.56 -32.71
N ALA A 286 12.39 -19.07 -33.95
CA ALA A 286 13.52 -18.42 -34.62
C ALA A 286 13.87 -17.08 -33.97
N LEU A 287 12.87 -16.29 -33.60
CA LEU A 287 13.07 -15.04 -32.87
C LEU A 287 13.71 -15.27 -31.49
N GLU A 288 13.30 -16.30 -30.76
CA GLU A 288 13.92 -16.70 -29.49
C GLU A 288 15.42 -16.96 -29.69
N ARG A 289 15.80 -17.75 -30.70
CA ARG A 289 17.22 -18.05 -31.00
C ARG A 289 18.04 -16.77 -31.25
N GLN A 290 17.44 -15.77 -31.88
CA GLN A 290 18.08 -14.47 -32.09
C GLN A 290 18.16 -13.66 -30.80
N ASN A 291 17.07 -13.56 -30.04
CA ASN A 291 17.07 -12.82 -28.78
C ASN A 291 18.03 -13.41 -27.75
N ARG A 292 18.25 -14.73 -27.74
CA ARG A 292 19.25 -15.38 -26.87
C ARG A 292 20.68 -14.88 -27.05
N LYS A 293 21.00 -14.27 -28.19
CA LYS A 293 22.30 -13.61 -28.42
C LYS A 293 22.43 -12.30 -27.64
N LEU A 294 21.31 -11.66 -27.31
CA LEU A 294 21.22 -10.40 -26.56
C LEU A 294 20.92 -10.64 -25.08
N GLN A 295 20.04 -11.61 -24.81
CA GLN A 295 19.52 -11.91 -23.49
C GLN A 295 19.80 -13.37 -23.13
N PRO A 296 20.98 -13.67 -22.57
CA PRO A 296 21.34 -15.04 -22.19
C PRO A 296 20.47 -15.55 -21.04
N VAL A 297 20.12 -14.67 -20.10
CA VAL A 297 19.29 -14.98 -18.92
C VAL A 297 17.81 -14.83 -19.25
N THR A 298 17.03 -15.89 -19.08
CA THR A 298 15.58 -15.86 -19.32
C THR A 298 14.84 -15.09 -18.23
N ALA A 299 13.98 -14.15 -18.63
CA ALA A 299 13.14 -13.44 -17.68
C ALA A 299 12.03 -14.33 -17.11
N ILE A 300 11.69 -14.09 -15.85
CA ILE A 300 10.45 -14.56 -15.23
C ILE A 300 9.59 -13.33 -14.94
N PHE A 301 8.39 -13.31 -15.51
CA PHE A 301 7.38 -12.29 -15.27
C PHE A 301 6.36 -12.85 -14.27
N THR A 302 6.13 -12.18 -13.15
CA THR A 302 5.11 -12.56 -12.19
C THR A 302 4.05 -11.46 -12.11
N ASP A 303 3.22 -11.34 -13.14
CA ASP A 303 2.19 -10.30 -13.21
C ASP A 303 1.23 -10.43 -12.04
N THR A 304 1.07 -9.35 -11.28
CA THR A 304 0.29 -9.35 -10.04
C THR A 304 -0.74 -8.23 -10.11
N TYR A 305 -2.01 -8.61 -10.01
CA TYR A 305 -3.13 -7.69 -10.00
C TYR A 305 -3.43 -7.28 -8.56
N HIS A 306 -3.11 -6.05 -8.22
CA HIS A 306 -3.42 -5.43 -6.94
C HIS A 306 -4.82 -4.81 -6.96
N GLY A 307 -5.51 -4.72 -5.84
CA GLY A 307 -6.71 -3.89 -5.76
C GLY A 307 -7.07 -3.60 -4.30
N GLY A 308 -7.68 -2.43 -4.11
CA GLY A 308 -8.03 -1.91 -2.80
C GLY A 308 -9.20 -2.63 -2.11
N GLU A 309 -9.76 -1.92 -1.14
CA GLU A 309 -10.80 -2.42 -0.25
C GLU A 309 -12.19 -2.38 -0.92
N LEU A 310 -12.99 -3.44 -0.76
CA LEU A 310 -14.41 -3.46 -1.11
C LEU A 310 -15.23 -3.55 0.18
N TYR A 311 -15.80 -2.41 0.58
CA TYR A 311 -16.74 -2.35 1.69
C TYR A 311 -18.11 -2.87 1.26
N PRO A 312 -18.76 -3.77 2.02
CA PRO A 312 -20.09 -4.27 1.71
C PRO A 312 -21.09 -3.13 1.50
N ASP A 313 -21.84 -3.18 0.40
CA ASP A 313 -22.88 -2.22 0.00
C ASP A 313 -22.46 -0.75 -0.13
N VAL A 314 -21.16 -0.45 -0.07
CA VAL A 314 -20.61 0.91 -0.24
C VAL A 314 -19.61 1.00 -1.39
N GLY A 315 -18.72 0.00 -1.55
CA GLY A 315 -17.58 0.13 -2.48
C GLY A 315 -16.48 1.04 -1.93
N TYR A 316 -15.32 1.06 -2.59
CA TYR A 316 -14.31 2.10 -2.39
C TYR A 316 -13.34 2.20 -3.57
N PHE A 317 -13.10 3.44 -4.01
CA PHE A 317 -12.05 3.83 -4.96
C PHE A 317 -12.07 2.93 -6.22
N GLU A 318 -11.12 2.02 -6.37
CA GLU A 318 -11.01 1.09 -7.51
C GLU A 318 -12.11 0.02 -7.57
N ILE A 319 -12.70 -0.34 -6.42
CA ILE A 319 -13.67 -1.44 -6.32
C ILE A 319 -15.12 -0.92 -6.20
N ASP A 320 -15.36 0.36 -6.49
CA ASP A 320 -16.72 0.93 -6.63
C ASP A 320 -17.54 0.23 -7.74
N TRP A 321 -16.86 -0.39 -8.71
CA TRP A 321 -17.48 -1.19 -9.77
C TRP A 321 -16.87 -2.60 -9.79
N PRO A 322 -17.30 -3.51 -8.90
CA PRO A 322 -16.65 -4.81 -8.70
C PRO A 322 -16.74 -5.76 -9.91
N GLU A 323 -17.68 -5.54 -10.84
CA GLU A 323 -17.74 -6.27 -12.10
C GLU A 323 -16.52 -6.01 -13.00
N HIS A 324 -15.94 -4.80 -12.97
CA HIS A 324 -14.75 -4.47 -13.77
C HIS A 324 -13.52 -5.31 -13.41
N PRO A 325 -13.04 -5.34 -12.14
CA PRO A 325 -11.95 -6.23 -11.76
C PRO A 325 -12.32 -7.71 -11.97
N ALA A 326 -13.59 -8.09 -11.81
CA ALA A 326 -14.04 -9.44 -12.14
C ALA A 326 -13.83 -9.78 -13.63
N ASP A 327 -14.12 -8.83 -14.54
CA ASP A 327 -13.89 -9.00 -15.98
C ASP A 327 -12.40 -9.04 -16.35
N VAL A 328 -11.56 -8.26 -15.67
CA VAL A 328 -10.09 -8.35 -15.80
C VAL A 328 -9.60 -9.75 -15.42
N LEU A 329 -10.10 -10.32 -14.32
CA LEU A 329 -9.77 -11.69 -13.91
C LEU A 329 -10.29 -12.72 -14.91
N ARG A 330 -11.49 -12.55 -15.47
CA ARG A 330 -12.04 -13.45 -16.51
C ARG A 330 -11.16 -13.49 -17.76
N VAL A 331 -10.68 -12.34 -18.25
CA VAL A 331 -9.73 -12.28 -19.37
C VAL A 331 -8.45 -13.04 -19.04
N SER A 332 -7.91 -12.80 -17.85
CA SER A 332 -6.66 -13.43 -17.39
C SER A 332 -6.81 -14.95 -17.22
N LEU A 333 -7.97 -15.43 -16.77
CA LEU A 333 -8.32 -16.85 -16.70
C LEU A 333 -8.49 -17.48 -18.08
N ASP A 334 -9.06 -16.75 -19.04
CA ASP A 334 -9.10 -17.21 -20.43
C ASP A 334 -7.68 -17.41 -20.97
N TRP A 335 -6.79 -16.45 -20.74
CA TRP A 335 -5.38 -16.58 -21.13
C TRP A 335 -4.68 -17.72 -20.38
N ALA A 336 -4.98 -17.94 -19.11
CA ALA A 336 -4.43 -19.08 -18.37
C ALA A 336 -4.84 -20.42 -18.99
N ARG A 337 -6.07 -20.51 -19.48
CA ARG A 337 -6.62 -21.70 -20.15
C ARG A 337 -6.09 -21.90 -21.57
N THR A 338 -5.94 -20.82 -22.33
CA THR A 338 -5.67 -20.88 -23.78
C THR A 338 -4.20 -20.68 -24.12
N ARG A 339 -3.46 -19.96 -23.27
CA ARG A 339 -2.08 -19.50 -23.53
C ARG A 339 -1.07 -19.94 -22.47
N SER A 340 -1.49 -20.74 -21.49
CA SER A 340 -0.68 -21.10 -20.31
C SER A 340 -0.17 -19.88 -19.54
N TYR A 341 -0.91 -18.76 -19.62
CA TYR A 341 -0.64 -17.56 -18.84
C TYR A 341 -0.72 -17.86 -17.34
N ARG A 342 0.11 -17.18 -16.56
CA ARG A 342 0.18 -17.34 -15.12
C ARG A 342 0.25 -15.97 -14.47
N PHE A 343 -0.53 -15.80 -13.41
CA PHE A 343 -0.62 -14.50 -12.75
C PHE A 343 -0.90 -14.66 -11.25
N ASN A 344 -0.70 -13.56 -10.54
CA ASN A 344 -0.95 -13.45 -9.12
C ASN A 344 -2.03 -12.40 -8.83
N VAL A 345 -2.65 -12.47 -7.66
CA VAL A 345 -3.68 -11.52 -7.21
C VAL A 345 -3.36 -11.07 -5.79
N ASP A 346 -3.24 -9.76 -5.58
CA ASP A 346 -2.99 -9.08 -4.30
C ASP A 346 -4.22 -8.24 -3.94
N LEU A 347 -5.20 -8.87 -3.27
CA LEU A 347 -6.41 -8.22 -2.78
C LEU A 347 -6.50 -8.42 -1.27
N GLY A 348 -7.10 -7.46 -0.57
CA GLY A 348 -7.54 -7.65 0.82
C GLY A 348 -8.49 -8.85 0.93
N ALA A 349 -8.41 -9.60 2.03
CA ALA A 349 -9.23 -10.77 2.24
C ALA A 349 -10.73 -10.44 2.23
N THR A 350 -11.12 -9.34 2.86
CA THR A 350 -12.50 -8.82 2.88
C THR A 350 -13.00 -8.56 1.46
N THR A 351 -12.18 -7.91 0.61
CA THR A 351 -12.48 -7.71 -0.81
C THR A 351 -12.76 -9.03 -1.51
N VAL A 352 -11.94 -10.05 -1.25
CA VAL A 352 -12.12 -11.39 -1.85
C VAL A 352 -13.37 -12.08 -1.33
N ARG A 353 -13.72 -11.96 -0.05
CA ARG A 353 -15.01 -12.44 0.49
C ARG A 353 -16.17 -11.84 -0.30
N GLU A 354 -16.17 -10.51 -0.44
CA GLU A 354 -17.23 -9.76 -1.10
C GLU A 354 -17.31 -10.06 -2.61
N MET A 355 -16.18 -10.24 -3.29
CA MET A 355 -16.15 -10.66 -4.69
C MET A 355 -16.58 -12.11 -4.88
N ALA A 356 -16.26 -13.01 -3.95
CA ALA A 356 -16.66 -14.42 -4.02
C ALA A 356 -18.18 -14.60 -3.84
N ILE A 357 -18.79 -13.79 -2.97
CA ILE A 357 -20.25 -13.73 -2.81
C ILE A 357 -20.92 -13.24 -4.10
N ARG A 358 -20.37 -12.20 -4.75
CA ARG A 358 -20.95 -11.58 -5.97
C ARG A 358 -20.72 -12.40 -7.24
N PHE A 359 -19.55 -13.03 -7.37
CA PHE A 359 -19.12 -13.74 -8.58
C PHE A 359 -18.69 -15.19 -8.28
N PRO A 360 -19.61 -16.05 -7.79
CA PRO A 360 -19.26 -17.41 -7.37
C PRO A 360 -18.73 -18.28 -8.52
N ASP A 361 -19.19 -18.05 -9.76
CA ASP A 361 -18.73 -18.73 -10.96
C ASP A 361 -17.27 -18.39 -11.30
N LEU A 362 -16.87 -17.12 -11.13
CA LEU A 362 -15.50 -16.66 -11.29
C LEU A 362 -14.59 -17.34 -10.28
N PHE A 363 -14.99 -17.37 -9.00
CA PHE A 363 -14.19 -17.98 -7.94
C PHE A 363 -14.08 -19.50 -8.08
N GLU A 364 -15.07 -20.16 -8.66
CA GLU A 364 -14.94 -21.57 -9.05
C GLU A 364 -13.87 -21.77 -10.14
N GLN A 365 -13.83 -20.91 -11.15
CA GLN A 365 -12.80 -20.95 -12.20
C GLN A 365 -11.40 -20.66 -11.64
N ILE A 366 -11.29 -19.68 -10.76
CA ILE A 366 -10.06 -19.36 -10.02
C ILE A 366 -9.55 -20.60 -9.28
N ARG A 367 -10.39 -21.22 -8.44
CA ARG A 367 -10.02 -22.44 -7.69
C ARG A 367 -9.53 -23.55 -8.61
N ARG A 368 -10.17 -23.77 -9.76
CA ARG A 368 -9.75 -24.75 -10.78
C ARG A 368 -8.38 -24.42 -11.39
N GLN A 369 -8.09 -23.15 -11.67
CA GLN A 369 -6.79 -22.74 -12.23
C GLN A 369 -5.68 -22.68 -11.19
N GLN A 370 -6.01 -22.33 -9.94
CA GLN A 370 -5.11 -22.38 -8.80
C GLN A 370 -4.65 -23.82 -8.52
N ALA A 371 -5.54 -24.81 -8.59
CA ALA A 371 -5.18 -26.22 -8.47
C ALA A 371 -4.19 -26.70 -9.56
N ARG A 372 -4.16 -26.01 -10.71
CA ARG A 372 -3.18 -26.25 -11.80
C ARG A 372 -1.89 -25.44 -11.65
N GLY A 373 -1.82 -24.54 -10.65
CA GLY A 373 -0.70 -23.64 -10.44
C GLY A 373 -0.59 -22.54 -11.51
N HIS A 374 -1.72 -22.10 -12.07
CA HIS A 374 -1.77 -20.98 -13.02
C HIS A 374 -2.14 -19.65 -12.36
N VAL A 375 -2.82 -19.69 -11.21
CA VAL A 375 -3.24 -18.52 -10.45
C VAL A 375 -2.75 -18.67 -9.02
N GLU A 376 -2.29 -17.58 -8.42
CA GLU A 376 -1.90 -17.52 -7.03
C GLU A 376 -2.43 -16.25 -6.37
N PHE A 377 -3.05 -16.38 -5.20
CA PHE A 377 -3.30 -15.23 -4.34
C PHE A 377 -2.09 -15.03 -3.42
N VAL A 378 -1.72 -13.76 -3.19
CA VAL A 378 -0.58 -13.35 -2.37
C VAL A 378 -1.01 -12.34 -1.30
N ASN A 379 -0.06 -11.84 -0.51
CA ASN A 379 -0.26 -10.95 0.64
C ASN A 379 -0.95 -11.63 1.82
N GLY A 380 -2.24 -11.89 1.68
CA GLY A 380 -3.07 -12.60 2.64
C GLY A 380 -3.44 -11.85 3.92
N SER A 381 -3.14 -10.55 4.03
CA SER A 381 -3.68 -9.68 5.06
C SER A 381 -5.18 -9.38 4.84
N CYS A 382 -5.86 -8.90 5.88
CA CYS A 382 -7.29 -8.60 5.84
C CYS A 382 -7.57 -7.37 4.95
N ASN A 383 -6.87 -6.25 5.19
CA ASN A 383 -7.06 -4.99 4.45
C ASN A 383 -5.75 -4.27 4.11
N GLN A 384 -4.63 -4.99 3.93
CA GLN A 384 -3.36 -4.41 3.41
C GLN A 384 -2.91 -3.11 4.14
N PRO A 385 -2.67 -3.15 5.47
CA PRO A 385 -2.32 -1.96 6.27
C PRO A 385 -0.84 -1.57 6.11
N TYR A 386 -0.44 -0.39 6.62
CA TYR A 386 0.96 0.01 6.77
C TYR A 386 1.56 -0.50 8.08
N PRO A 387 2.39 -1.57 8.06
CA PRO A 387 2.76 -2.26 9.29
C PRO A 387 3.48 -1.41 10.35
N PRO A 388 4.38 -0.45 10.00
CA PRO A 388 5.08 0.34 11.01
C PRO A 388 4.18 1.19 11.90
N PHE A 389 2.94 1.48 11.48
CA PHE A 389 2.03 2.39 12.19
C PHE A 389 1.08 1.69 13.16
N HIS A 390 1.15 0.36 13.24
CA HIS A 390 0.21 -0.46 13.99
C HIS A 390 0.89 -1.38 14.98
N SER A 391 0.10 -1.83 15.96
CA SER A 391 0.60 -2.77 16.96
C SER A 391 0.98 -4.12 16.34
N LEU A 392 1.91 -4.84 16.99
CA LEU A 392 2.24 -6.20 16.59
C LEU A 392 0.99 -7.10 16.61
N GLU A 393 0.13 -7.01 17.63
CA GLU A 393 -1.07 -7.83 17.72
C GLU A 393 -2.05 -7.53 16.57
N SER A 394 -2.30 -6.25 16.25
CA SER A 394 -3.15 -5.87 15.12
C SER A 394 -2.62 -6.46 13.81
N GLN A 395 -1.31 -6.42 13.60
CA GLN A 395 -0.70 -6.95 12.39
C GLN A 395 -0.77 -8.47 12.33
N ILE A 396 -0.70 -9.17 13.46
CA ILE A 396 -1.00 -10.60 13.51
C ILE A 396 -2.47 -10.85 13.15
N ARG A 397 -3.40 -10.04 13.67
CA ARG A 397 -4.85 -10.15 13.43
C ARG A 397 -5.24 -9.92 11.98
N GLN A 398 -4.54 -9.03 11.27
CA GLN A 398 -4.69 -8.88 9.82
C GLN A 398 -4.52 -10.22 9.09
N PHE A 399 -3.57 -11.05 9.51
CA PHE A 399 -3.38 -12.38 8.93
C PHE A 399 -4.30 -13.44 9.52
N ASP A 400 -4.71 -13.34 10.79
CA ASP A 400 -5.68 -14.28 11.38
C ASP A 400 -7.03 -14.20 10.65
N THR A 401 -7.61 -12.99 10.60
CA THR A 401 -8.88 -12.72 9.92
C THR A 401 -8.75 -13.04 8.44
N GLY A 402 -7.64 -12.63 7.81
CA GLY A 402 -7.38 -12.95 6.42
C GLY A 402 -7.39 -14.46 6.16
N ARG A 403 -6.65 -15.25 6.95
CA ARG A 403 -6.51 -16.70 6.78
C ARG A 403 -7.85 -17.43 6.79
N GLU A 404 -8.78 -17.03 7.66
CA GLU A 404 -10.13 -17.61 7.74
C GLU A 404 -10.91 -17.33 6.46
N VAL A 405 -10.89 -16.09 5.99
CA VAL A 405 -11.55 -15.68 4.76
C VAL A 405 -10.99 -16.38 3.53
N TRP A 406 -9.66 -16.50 3.43
CA TRP A 406 -9.03 -17.20 2.33
C TRP A 406 -9.40 -18.69 2.31
N ALA A 407 -9.45 -19.33 3.48
CA ALA A 407 -9.87 -20.72 3.59
C ALA A 407 -11.33 -20.90 3.12
N GLU A 408 -12.22 -19.98 3.45
CA GLU A 408 -13.62 -19.98 3.01
C GLU A 408 -13.75 -19.74 1.49
N ALA A 409 -13.16 -18.65 0.97
CA ALA A 409 -13.36 -18.22 -0.41
C ALA A 409 -12.59 -19.08 -1.43
N LEU A 410 -11.38 -19.53 -1.09
CA LEU A 410 -10.47 -20.23 -2.01
C LEU A 410 -10.26 -21.71 -1.66
N GLY A 411 -10.67 -22.16 -0.47
CA GLY A 411 -10.40 -23.52 0.01
C GLY A 411 -8.94 -23.78 0.38
N THR A 412 -8.12 -22.73 0.50
CA THR A 412 -6.70 -22.81 0.87
C THR A 412 -6.23 -21.50 1.49
N THR A 413 -5.13 -21.57 2.24
CA THR A 413 -4.46 -20.40 2.82
C THR A 413 -3.31 -19.92 1.94
N ILE A 414 -2.98 -18.64 2.06
CA ILE A 414 -1.90 -17.98 1.30
C ILE A 414 -0.53 -18.53 1.74
N LYS A 415 0.42 -18.59 0.79
CA LYS A 415 1.78 -19.14 1.01
C LYS A 415 2.91 -18.20 0.62
N THR A 416 2.62 -17.14 -0.13
CA THR A 416 3.59 -16.12 -0.53
C THR A 416 3.08 -14.75 -0.13
N TYR A 417 3.92 -14.00 0.59
CA TYR A 417 3.65 -12.60 0.89
C TYR A 417 4.23 -11.75 -0.24
N ALA A 418 3.41 -10.90 -0.85
CA ALA A 418 3.85 -9.88 -1.80
C ALA A 418 2.78 -8.78 -1.76
N SER A 419 3.19 -7.53 -1.67
CA SER A 419 2.30 -6.39 -1.47
C SER A 419 2.71 -5.29 -2.44
N GLN A 420 1.74 -4.71 -3.14
CA GLN A 420 1.95 -3.53 -3.99
C GLN A 420 2.27 -2.30 -3.12
N GLU A 421 1.50 -2.10 -2.05
CA GLU A 421 1.73 -1.10 -1.01
C GLU A 421 2.88 -1.48 -0.07
N TYR A 422 3.51 -0.47 0.54
CA TYR A 422 4.53 -0.67 1.57
C TYR A 422 4.03 -1.59 2.70
N GLY A 423 4.72 -2.71 2.92
CA GLY A 423 4.25 -3.80 3.78
C GLY A 423 5.30 -4.37 4.72
N PHE A 424 6.37 -3.63 5.04
CA PHE A 424 7.57 -4.23 5.63
C PHE A 424 7.97 -3.65 7.00
N CYS A 425 8.30 -4.56 7.92
CA CYS A 425 9.03 -4.33 9.18
C CYS A 425 10.00 -5.52 9.35
N PRO A 426 11.18 -5.35 9.97
CA PRO A 426 12.13 -6.47 10.16
C PRO A 426 11.54 -7.73 10.79
N GLN A 427 10.68 -7.57 11.80
CA GLN A 427 10.04 -8.68 12.52
C GLN A 427 8.93 -9.39 11.71
N MET A 428 8.51 -8.82 10.57
CA MET A 428 7.47 -9.39 9.71
C MET A 428 7.86 -10.78 9.17
N ALA A 429 9.14 -11.06 8.93
CA ALA A 429 9.59 -12.41 8.53
C ALA A 429 9.21 -13.50 9.54
N ALA A 430 9.29 -13.20 10.85
CA ALA A 430 8.88 -14.13 11.90
C ALA A 430 7.35 -14.29 11.93
N VAL A 431 6.60 -13.19 11.83
CA VAL A 431 5.13 -13.21 11.79
C VAL A 431 4.64 -14.05 10.61
N LEU A 432 5.10 -13.77 9.39
CA LEU A 432 4.73 -14.49 8.17
C LEU A 432 5.08 -15.98 8.28
N LYS A 433 6.29 -16.32 8.75
CA LYS A 433 6.69 -17.71 8.94
C LYS A 433 5.76 -18.44 9.91
N GLN A 434 5.43 -17.82 11.04
CA GLN A 434 4.53 -18.40 12.03
C GLN A 434 3.06 -18.42 11.57
N GLN A 435 2.68 -17.60 10.59
CA GLN A 435 1.39 -17.66 9.89
C GLN A 435 1.37 -18.70 8.74
N GLY A 436 2.46 -19.45 8.54
CA GLY A 436 2.53 -20.55 7.57
C GLY A 436 2.92 -20.13 6.15
N TYR A 437 3.43 -18.90 5.96
CA TYR A 437 4.03 -18.47 4.71
C TYR A 437 5.35 -19.19 4.46
N ARG A 438 5.65 -19.44 3.18
CA ARG A 438 6.87 -20.11 2.74
C ARG A 438 7.85 -19.15 2.09
N ASN A 439 7.32 -18.11 1.45
CA ASN A 439 8.13 -17.13 0.75
C ASN A 439 7.59 -15.71 0.98
N ALA A 440 8.46 -14.72 0.80
CA ALA A 440 8.05 -13.32 0.68
C ALA A 440 8.76 -12.60 -0.48
N VAL A 441 8.09 -11.63 -1.07
CA VAL A 441 8.67 -10.67 -2.01
C VAL A 441 8.88 -9.38 -1.22
N VAL A 442 10.14 -9.03 -0.98
CA VAL A 442 10.55 -7.83 -0.25
C VAL A 442 10.85 -6.74 -1.28
N ARG A 443 9.79 -6.33 -2.00
CA ARG A 443 9.78 -5.26 -3.00
C ARG A 443 8.53 -4.42 -2.76
N VAL A 444 8.66 -3.12 -3.02
CA VAL A 444 7.58 -2.13 -2.87
C VAL A 444 7.36 -1.44 -4.22
N GLN A 445 6.11 -1.18 -4.57
CA GLN A 445 5.79 -0.27 -5.67
C GLN A 445 5.33 1.09 -5.18
N ASN A 446 4.40 1.11 -4.24
CA ASN A 446 3.79 2.33 -3.76
C ASN A 446 4.24 2.64 -2.33
N MET A 447 4.38 3.93 -2.03
CA MET A 447 4.46 4.46 -0.67
C MET A 447 5.69 4.00 0.14
N GLY A 448 6.80 3.72 -0.55
CA GLY A 448 8.12 3.51 0.03
C GLY A 448 9.05 2.62 -0.80
N ASP A 449 10.15 2.17 -0.20
CA ASP A 449 11.11 1.24 -0.79
C ASP A 449 11.66 0.24 0.23
N ALA A 450 12.18 -0.87 -0.29
CA ALA A 450 12.89 -1.88 0.46
C ALA A 450 14.39 -1.87 0.13
N PRO A 451 15.27 -2.29 1.07
CA PRO A 451 16.70 -2.33 0.86
C PRO A 451 17.08 -3.14 -0.38
N THR A 452 17.94 -2.57 -1.23
CA THR A 452 18.42 -3.25 -2.43
C THR A 452 19.58 -4.19 -2.10
N VAL A 453 19.55 -5.38 -2.69
CA VAL A 453 20.65 -6.36 -2.64
C VAL A 453 20.91 -6.89 -4.05
N THR A 454 22.03 -7.57 -4.26
CA THR A 454 22.40 -8.16 -5.56
C THR A 454 22.08 -9.65 -5.67
N ASP A 455 21.91 -10.35 -4.54
CA ASP A 455 21.54 -11.77 -4.52
C ASP A 455 20.15 -11.99 -5.10
N GLU A 456 19.98 -12.99 -5.97
CA GLU A 456 18.66 -13.35 -6.53
C GLU A 456 17.63 -13.62 -5.43
N GLN A 457 18.05 -14.31 -4.36
CA GLN A 457 17.23 -14.65 -3.20
C GLN A 457 18.02 -14.49 -1.91
N ILE A 458 17.30 -14.29 -0.82
CA ILE A 458 17.85 -14.24 0.54
C ILE A 458 17.04 -15.11 1.50
N GLN A 459 17.63 -15.45 2.63
CA GLN A 459 16.91 -15.85 3.84
C GLN A 459 16.71 -14.58 4.66
N TRP A 460 15.56 -13.93 4.51
CA TRP A 460 15.23 -12.74 5.29
C TRP A 460 15.13 -13.11 6.77
N GLU A 461 16.10 -12.64 7.54
CA GLU A 461 16.24 -12.93 8.96
C GLU A 461 15.56 -11.86 9.82
N ALA A 462 14.57 -12.28 10.60
CA ALA A 462 13.93 -11.47 11.62
C ALA A 462 14.87 -11.23 12.82
N PRO A 463 14.66 -10.16 13.61
CA PRO A 463 15.39 -9.89 14.86
C PRO A 463 15.49 -11.08 15.84
N CYS A 464 14.50 -11.96 15.86
CA CYS A 464 14.50 -13.18 16.70
C CYS A 464 15.28 -14.38 16.12
N GLY A 465 15.86 -14.21 14.93
CA GLY A 465 16.61 -15.23 14.19
C GLY A 465 15.75 -16.17 13.33
N ASP A 466 14.43 -15.94 13.25
CA ASP A 466 13.59 -16.66 12.30
C ASP A 466 13.86 -16.20 10.87
N ARG A 467 13.91 -17.16 9.94
CA ARG A 467 14.23 -16.92 8.53
C ARG A 467 13.11 -17.34 7.60
N LEU A 468 12.86 -16.50 6.60
CA LEU A 468 11.92 -16.71 5.51
C LEU A 468 12.64 -16.54 4.16
N ARG A 469 12.48 -17.48 3.22
CA ARG A 469 13.07 -17.33 1.89
C ARG A 469 12.38 -16.20 1.15
N SER A 470 13.15 -15.30 0.56
CA SER A 470 12.60 -14.10 -0.05
C SER A 470 13.25 -13.72 -1.36
N LEU A 471 12.46 -13.09 -2.23
CA LEU A 471 12.92 -12.32 -3.38
C LEU A 471 13.11 -10.88 -2.88
N PRO A 472 14.35 -10.38 -2.76
CA PRO A 472 14.59 -9.03 -2.27
C PRO A 472 14.38 -7.97 -3.36
N SER A 473 14.52 -6.70 -2.97
CA SER A 473 14.64 -5.58 -3.89
C SER A 473 16.00 -5.61 -4.57
N HIS A 474 16.04 -5.23 -5.85
CA HIS A 474 17.24 -5.18 -6.68
C HIS A 474 17.33 -3.82 -7.34
N PRO A 475 18.54 -3.39 -7.76
CA PRO A 475 18.67 -2.26 -8.67
C PRO A 475 17.78 -2.47 -9.90
N HIS A 476 17.00 -1.46 -10.28
CA HIS A 476 16.12 -1.46 -11.46
C HIS A 476 14.93 -2.45 -11.41
N LYS A 477 14.38 -2.71 -10.21
CA LYS A 477 13.13 -3.48 -10.04
C LYS A 477 12.01 -2.98 -10.97
N SER A 478 11.12 -3.90 -11.34
CA SER A 478 10.04 -3.66 -12.31
C SER A 478 8.95 -2.70 -11.81
N GLU A 479 8.86 -2.58 -10.48
CA GLU A 479 7.90 -1.78 -9.74
C GLU A 479 8.10 -0.30 -9.97
N ASP A 480 9.36 0.14 -10.07
CA ASP A 480 9.69 1.49 -10.51
C ASP A 480 9.27 1.61 -11.97
N MET A 481 8.26 2.41 -12.30
CA MET A 481 7.71 2.55 -13.67
C MET A 481 6.89 1.34 -14.16
N ASN A 482 6.17 0.68 -13.26
CA ASN A 482 5.41 -0.51 -13.60
C ASN A 482 4.38 -0.31 -14.75
N GLN A 483 3.87 0.90 -14.93
CA GLN A 483 2.97 1.29 -16.02
C GLN A 483 3.57 1.18 -17.43
N PHE A 484 4.90 1.22 -17.56
CA PHE A 484 5.61 1.16 -18.84
C PHE A 484 6.43 -0.11 -19.05
N THR A 485 6.35 -1.08 -18.13
CA THR A 485 7.20 -2.28 -18.14
C THR A 485 7.06 -3.09 -19.43
N TYR A 486 5.84 -3.22 -19.97
CA TYR A 486 5.61 -4.08 -21.13
C TYR A 486 5.77 -3.37 -22.47
N ASN A 487 5.33 -2.12 -22.63
CA ASN A 487 5.56 -1.41 -23.88
C ASN A 487 7.06 -1.13 -24.09
N ASN A 488 7.82 -0.74 -23.06
CA ASN A 488 9.26 -0.48 -23.19
C ASN A 488 10.15 -1.60 -22.59
N LEU A 489 9.76 -2.86 -22.81
CA LEU A 489 10.41 -4.03 -22.21
C LEU A 489 11.92 -4.15 -22.53
N HIS A 490 12.36 -3.71 -23.71
CA HIS A 490 13.78 -3.70 -24.11
C HIS A 490 14.65 -2.86 -23.17
N LEU A 491 14.14 -1.72 -22.67
CA LEU A 491 14.87 -0.88 -21.71
C LEU A 491 15.01 -1.58 -20.36
N LYS A 492 13.93 -2.23 -19.90
CA LYS A 492 13.93 -3.00 -18.65
C LYS A 492 14.92 -4.16 -18.69
N ILE A 493 14.94 -4.91 -19.80
CA ILE A 493 15.91 -5.99 -20.02
C ILE A 493 17.35 -5.46 -20.08
N ALA A 494 17.58 -4.34 -20.78
CA ALA A 494 18.91 -3.73 -20.89
C ALA A 494 19.44 -3.24 -19.53
N LEU A 495 18.58 -2.62 -18.72
CA LEU A 495 18.93 -2.15 -17.38
C LEU A 495 19.33 -3.30 -16.46
N HIS A 496 18.57 -4.40 -16.48
CA HIS A 496 18.84 -5.56 -15.64
C HIS A 496 20.22 -6.19 -15.91
N GLN A 497 20.70 -6.14 -17.16
CA GLN A 497 22.02 -6.67 -17.52
C GLN A 497 23.18 -5.75 -17.13
N ARG A 498 22.95 -4.44 -16.95
CA ARG A 498 23.99 -3.46 -16.62
C ARG A 498 24.72 -3.80 -15.32
N ASP A 499 23.98 -4.31 -14.34
CA ASP A 499 24.50 -4.59 -13.00
C ASP A 499 24.99 -6.05 -12.85
N ASN A 500 25.18 -6.76 -13.97
CA ASN A 500 25.65 -8.15 -14.02
C ASN A 500 24.82 -9.13 -13.18
N LEU A 501 23.51 -8.87 -13.02
CA LEU A 501 22.60 -9.83 -12.40
C LEU A 501 22.44 -11.05 -13.33
N ASP A 502 22.65 -12.25 -12.79
CA ASP A 502 22.61 -13.52 -13.54
C ASP A 502 21.21 -14.17 -13.60
N PHE A 503 20.21 -13.48 -13.05
CA PHE A 503 18.78 -13.78 -13.08
C PHE A 503 18.02 -12.61 -13.72
N ALA A 504 16.72 -12.74 -14.00
CA ALA A 504 15.87 -11.62 -14.43
C ALA A 504 14.42 -11.87 -13.97
N VAL A 505 13.93 -11.05 -13.03
CA VAL A 505 12.61 -11.26 -12.40
C VAL A 505 11.84 -9.93 -12.32
N TYR A 506 10.68 -9.89 -12.98
CA TYR A 506 9.80 -8.73 -13.07
C TYR A 506 8.47 -9.06 -12.40
N THR A 507 8.21 -8.40 -11.28
CA THR A 507 7.13 -8.73 -10.32
C THR A 507 5.84 -7.96 -10.54
N CYS A 508 5.88 -6.90 -11.34
CA CYS A 508 4.72 -6.19 -11.89
C CYS A 508 3.48 -6.15 -10.95
N LEU A 509 3.59 -5.43 -9.83
CA LEU A 509 2.55 -5.25 -8.80
C LEU A 509 1.54 -4.14 -9.16
N GLY A 510 0.72 -4.34 -10.19
CA GLY A 510 -0.13 -3.27 -10.74
C GLY A 510 -1.58 -3.31 -10.31
N ASP A 511 -2.20 -2.14 -10.17
CA ASP A 511 -3.63 -2.01 -9.89
C ASP A 511 -4.49 -2.70 -10.97
N ILE A 512 -5.45 -3.48 -10.52
CA ILE A 512 -6.26 -4.42 -11.30
C ILE A 512 -7.18 -3.69 -12.28
N THR A 513 -7.51 -2.44 -11.96
CA THR A 513 -8.39 -1.62 -12.77
C THR A 513 -7.72 -1.14 -14.07
N PHE A 514 -6.38 -1.20 -14.17
CA PHE A 514 -5.62 -0.75 -15.34
C PHE A 514 -5.15 -1.93 -16.21
N HIS A 515 -5.71 -2.08 -17.41
CA HIS A 515 -5.17 -2.99 -18.40
C HIS A 515 -3.92 -2.40 -19.04
N ARG A 516 -2.75 -2.96 -18.71
CA ARG A 516 -1.49 -2.42 -19.18
C ARG A 516 -1.24 -2.66 -20.67
N PRO A 517 -0.74 -1.64 -21.39
CA PRO A 517 -0.40 -1.78 -22.80
C PRO A 517 0.61 -2.91 -23.01
N MET A 518 0.46 -3.65 -24.11
CA MET A 518 1.37 -4.73 -24.51
C MET A 518 1.43 -5.95 -23.58
N ARG A 519 0.63 -6.01 -22.50
CA ARG A 519 0.53 -7.19 -21.63
C ARG A 519 -0.03 -8.40 -22.39
N GLU A 520 -1.10 -8.20 -23.17
CA GLU A 520 -1.69 -9.25 -24.01
C GLU A 520 -0.67 -9.76 -25.04
N GLU A 521 0.00 -8.85 -25.74
CA GLU A 521 1.03 -9.15 -26.73
C GLU A 521 2.12 -10.00 -26.10
N LEU A 522 2.67 -9.60 -24.95
CA LEU A 522 3.69 -10.39 -24.26
C LEU A 522 3.18 -11.78 -23.83
N ALA A 523 1.93 -11.88 -23.36
CA ALA A 523 1.31 -13.17 -23.02
C ALA A 523 1.21 -14.10 -24.24
N ARG A 524 0.88 -13.56 -25.42
CA ARG A 524 0.85 -14.29 -26.69
C ARG A 524 2.26 -14.68 -27.15
N VAL A 525 3.26 -13.78 -27.03
CA VAL A 525 4.66 -14.11 -27.32
C VAL A 525 5.10 -15.32 -26.49
N CYS A 526 4.92 -15.26 -25.17
CA CYS A 526 5.32 -16.32 -24.23
C CYS A 526 4.60 -17.66 -24.49
N HIS A 527 3.41 -17.62 -25.07
CA HIS A 527 2.68 -18.83 -25.45
C HIS A 527 3.37 -19.60 -26.58
N TYR A 528 3.88 -18.89 -27.59
CA TYR A 528 4.52 -19.52 -28.75
C TYR A 528 5.95 -19.94 -28.47
N ALA A 529 6.75 -19.06 -27.86
CA ALA A 529 8.13 -19.34 -27.44
C ALA A 529 8.54 -18.38 -26.31
N PRO A 530 9.45 -18.78 -25.40
CA PRO A 530 9.94 -17.90 -24.34
C PRO A 530 10.96 -16.87 -24.87
N VAL A 531 10.58 -16.09 -25.89
CA VAL A 531 11.46 -15.12 -26.59
C VAL A 531 12.17 -14.22 -25.59
N PHE A 532 11.41 -13.60 -24.67
CA PHE A 532 11.94 -12.76 -23.60
C PHE A 532 12.00 -13.49 -22.26
N GLY A 533 11.10 -14.46 -22.07
CA GLY A 533 10.86 -15.04 -20.76
C GLY A 533 9.59 -15.87 -20.70
N ARG A 534 9.07 -16.06 -19.49
CA ARG A 534 7.77 -16.71 -19.26
C ARG A 534 7.02 -16.01 -18.14
N PHE A 535 5.70 -16.07 -18.20
CA PHE A 535 4.88 -15.77 -17.03
C PHE A 535 4.90 -16.92 -16.03
N ASP A 536 4.99 -16.61 -14.74
CA ASP A 536 4.80 -17.57 -13.66
C ASP A 536 4.08 -16.97 -12.46
N THR A 537 3.56 -17.83 -11.60
CA THR A 537 3.14 -17.39 -10.26
C THR A 537 4.36 -17.21 -9.37
N LEU A 538 4.25 -16.50 -8.26
CA LEU A 538 5.36 -16.29 -7.32
C LEU A 538 5.83 -17.61 -6.67
N GLN A 539 4.93 -18.50 -6.25
CA GLN A 539 5.27 -19.87 -5.88
C GLN A 539 5.90 -20.66 -7.03
N GLY A 540 5.48 -20.41 -8.27
CA GLY A 540 6.10 -20.98 -9.47
C GLY A 540 7.56 -20.56 -9.59
N TYR A 541 7.83 -19.26 -9.42
CA TYR A 541 9.17 -18.68 -9.35
C TYR A 541 10.02 -19.38 -8.28
N PHE A 542 9.65 -19.31 -7.00
CA PHE A 542 10.43 -19.90 -5.90
C PHE A 542 10.66 -21.41 -6.05
N ARG A 543 9.72 -22.13 -6.69
CA ARG A 543 9.88 -23.56 -6.97
C ARG A 543 10.95 -23.83 -8.03
N ARG A 544 11.02 -23.01 -9.08
CA ARG A 544 12.04 -23.13 -10.14
C ARG A 544 13.42 -22.75 -9.62
N THR A 545 13.48 -21.75 -8.76
CA THR A 545 14.72 -21.17 -8.25
C THR A 545 15.06 -21.69 -6.86
N ARG A 546 14.45 -22.80 -6.41
CA ARG A 546 14.70 -23.42 -5.10
C ARG A 546 16.17 -23.80 -4.86
N SER A 547 16.93 -24.07 -5.92
CA SER A 547 18.34 -24.43 -5.87
C SER A 547 19.26 -23.22 -5.81
N VAL A 548 18.73 -22.02 -6.04
CA VAL A 548 19.48 -20.77 -5.93
C VAL A 548 19.87 -20.56 -4.47
N ALA A 549 21.14 -20.19 -4.27
CA ALA A 549 21.68 -19.86 -2.97
C ALA A 549 20.89 -18.67 -2.39
N ALA A 550 20.61 -18.74 -1.10
CA ALA A 550 19.90 -17.70 -0.38
C ALA A 550 20.69 -17.42 0.90
N PRO A 551 21.62 -16.45 0.91
CA PRO A 551 22.36 -16.09 2.11
C PRO A 551 21.42 -15.52 3.18
N ASP A 552 21.83 -15.66 4.44
CA ASP A 552 21.14 -15.03 5.56
C ASP A 552 21.33 -13.50 5.49
N THR A 553 20.22 -12.76 5.35
CA THR A 553 20.23 -11.30 5.21
C THR A 553 19.28 -10.71 6.23
N ARG A 554 19.81 -9.86 7.10
CA ARG A 554 19.04 -9.11 8.10
C ARG A 554 18.92 -7.66 7.65
N PHE A 555 17.68 -7.16 7.68
CA PHE A 555 17.39 -5.74 7.51
C PHE A 555 16.96 -5.14 8.85
N TYR A 556 17.28 -3.87 9.05
CA TYR A 556 16.82 -3.02 10.14
C TYR A 556 15.73 -2.08 9.62
N MET A 557 14.89 -1.53 10.49
CA MET A 557 13.83 -0.60 10.08
C MET A 557 14.41 0.62 9.37
N ARG A 558 15.59 1.09 9.80
CA ARG A 558 16.32 2.18 9.13
C ARG A 558 16.75 1.87 7.69
N ASP A 559 16.77 0.62 7.28
CA ASP A 559 17.15 0.27 5.91
C ASP A 559 15.96 0.41 4.95
N PHE A 560 14.72 0.40 5.48
CA PHE A 560 13.50 0.62 4.71
C PHE A 560 13.19 2.11 4.60
N ASP A 561 12.65 2.50 3.43
CA ASP A 561 12.13 3.84 3.21
C ASP A 561 10.61 3.78 3.20
N CYS A 562 9.95 4.55 4.07
CA CYS A 562 8.50 4.50 4.25
C CYS A 562 7.92 5.88 3.97
N ASP A 563 7.57 6.12 2.71
CA ASP A 563 6.88 7.33 2.27
C ASP A 563 5.41 7.35 2.73
N ALA A 564 4.86 6.21 3.13
CA ALA A 564 3.50 6.08 3.67
C ALA A 564 3.26 6.93 4.92
N GLY A 565 4.34 7.35 5.60
CA GLY A 565 4.29 8.20 6.79
C GLY A 565 3.50 9.48 6.55
N PHE A 566 3.64 10.09 5.38
CA PHE A 566 2.83 11.22 4.91
C PHE A 566 3.00 11.32 3.39
N ILE A 567 1.91 11.30 2.64
CA ILE A 567 1.99 11.51 1.19
C ILE A 567 2.67 12.85 0.94
N ASN A 568 3.75 12.84 0.15
CA ASN A 568 4.27 14.09 -0.39
C ASN A 568 3.24 14.66 -1.38
N LEU A 569 2.39 15.57 -0.89
CA LEU A 569 1.28 16.16 -1.64
C LEU A 569 1.74 16.92 -2.89
N ASP A 570 2.99 17.38 -2.92
CA ASP A 570 3.58 18.02 -4.11
C ASP A 570 3.86 16.98 -5.22
N LEU A 571 4.16 15.74 -4.86
CA LEU A 571 4.33 14.63 -5.80
C LEU A 571 2.99 13.98 -6.20
N TRP A 572 1.94 14.18 -5.39
CA TRP A 572 0.61 13.61 -5.60
C TRP A 572 -0.51 14.66 -5.47
N PRO A 573 -0.49 15.74 -6.28
CA PRO A 573 -1.44 16.84 -6.17
C PRO A 573 -2.90 16.40 -6.41
N VAL A 574 -3.10 15.25 -7.05
CA VAL A 574 -4.41 14.67 -7.31
C VAL A 574 -5.14 14.28 -6.02
N TYR A 575 -4.40 13.94 -4.96
CA TYR A 575 -4.91 13.44 -3.68
C TYR A 575 -4.91 14.46 -2.54
N LYS A 576 -4.32 15.65 -2.74
CA LYS A 576 -4.17 16.69 -1.71
C LYS A 576 -5.44 16.91 -0.88
N ASP A 577 -6.58 17.06 -1.55
CA ASP A 577 -7.87 17.34 -0.91
C ASP A 577 -8.49 16.13 -0.16
N TYR A 578 -7.91 14.93 -0.30
CA TYR A 578 -8.44 13.67 0.23
C TYR A 578 -7.57 13.03 1.32
N THR A 579 -6.41 13.61 1.64
CA THR A 579 -5.46 13.11 2.64
C THR A 579 -5.65 13.79 4.01
N GLY A 580 -5.09 13.20 5.08
CA GLY A 580 -5.10 13.77 6.43
C GLY A 580 -5.29 12.73 7.52
N ASN A 581 -5.51 13.19 8.76
CA ASN A 581 -5.90 12.39 9.93
C ASN A 581 -4.91 11.36 10.50
N TYR A 582 -3.68 11.30 9.99
CA TYR A 582 -2.68 10.29 10.35
C TYR A 582 -2.53 10.08 11.87
N ASN A 583 -2.43 11.17 12.64
CA ASN A 583 -2.28 11.08 14.10
C ASN A 583 -3.54 10.53 14.75
N SER A 584 -4.72 11.06 14.40
CA SER A 584 -6.00 10.55 14.92
C SER A 584 -6.20 9.07 14.63
N ASN A 585 -5.90 8.64 13.40
CA ASN A 585 -6.06 7.24 12.99
C ASN A 585 -5.16 6.33 13.84
N CYS A 586 -3.88 6.67 13.97
CA CYS A 586 -2.92 5.88 14.76
C CYS A 586 -3.27 5.85 16.25
N MET A 587 -3.63 6.98 16.86
CA MET A 587 -4.05 7.03 18.28
C MET A 587 -5.29 6.18 18.54
N ASN A 588 -6.32 6.30 17.70
CA ASN A 588 -7.55 5.51 17.82
C ASN A 588 -7.29 4.00 17.64
N SER A 589 -6.44 3.66 16.68
CA SER A 589 -6.02 2.29 16.38
C SER A 589 -5.30 1.64 17.57
N MET A 590 -4.37 2.36 18.22
CA MET A 590 -3.66 1.89 19.41
C MET A 590 -4.58 1.74 20.61
N ALA A 591 -5.42 2.73 20.89
CA ALA A 591 -6.36 2.70 22.01
C ALA A 591 -7.33 1.51 21.90
N ALA A 592 -7.85 1.25 20.70
CA ALA A 592 -8.75 0.13 20.48
C ALA A 592 -8.06 -1.24 20.55
N THR A 593 -6.80 -1.34 20.09
CA THR A 593 -6.00 -2.56 20.27
C THR A 593 -5.92 -2.93 21.75
N HIS A 594 -5.61 -1.97 22.62
CA HIS A 594 -5.54 -2.22 24.07
C HIS A 594 -6.91 -2.63 24.65
N LEU A 595 -7.98 -1.93 24.25
CA LEU A 595 -9.34 -2.25 24.70
C LEU A 595 -9.78 -3.65 24.28
N PHE A 596 -9.50 -4.05 23.02
CA PHE A 596 -9.91 -5.35 22.50
C PHE A 596 -9.12 -6.49 23.13
N ALA A 597 -7.80 -6.32 23.31
CA ALA A 597 -6.98 -7.30 24.04
C ALA A 597 -7.44 -7.47 25.50
N ALA A 598 -7.83 -6.38 26.17
CA ALA A 598 -8.39 -6.44 27.52
C ALA A 598 -9.74 -7.18 27.58
N ALA A 599 -10.65 -6.87 26.66
CA ALA A 599 -11.95 -7.53 26.55
C ALA A 599 -11.79 -9.04 26.28
N GLU A 600 -10.89 -9.42 25.38
CA GLU A 600 -10.57 -10.82 25.10
C GLU A 600 -10.01 -11.52 26.32
N LEU A 601 -9.04 -10.92 27.02
CA LEU A 601 -8.43 -11.53 28.20
C LEU A 601 -9.46 -11.84 29.28
N LEU A 602 -10.31 -10.87 29.64
CA LEU A 602 -11.35 -11.06 30.65
C LEU A 602 -12.33 -12.15 30.25
N ASP A 603 -12.77 -12.13 28.98
CA ASP A 603 -13.76 -13.08 28.48
C ASP A 603 -13.17 -14.51 28.40
N ALA A 604 -11.92 -14.64 27.96
CA ALA A 604 -11.23 -15.92 27.84
C ALA A 604 -10.93 -16.56 29.19
N VAL A 605 -10.34 -15.81 30.12
CA VAL A 605 -10.01 -16.32 31.47
C VAL A 605 -11.29 -16.61 32.26
N GLY A 606 -12.30 -15.74 32.18
CA GLY A 606 -13.61 -15.99 32.78
C GLY A 606 -14.24 -17.27 32.25
N THR A 607 -14.24 -17.48 30.93
CA THR A 607 -14.77 -18.72 30.32
C THR A 607 -14.01 -19.96 30.79
N ALA A 608 -12.68 -19.91 30.85
CA ALA A 608 -11.87 -21.02 31.32
C ALA A 608 -12.13 -21.37 32.81
N ARG A 609 -12.63 -20.41 33.59
CA ARG A 609 -13.08 -20.60 34.98
C ARG A 609 -14.54 -21.02 35.11
N GLY A 610 -15.27 -21.17 34.00
CA GLY A 610 -16.69 -21.52 33.97
C GLY A 610 -17.62 -20.32 34.19
N GLU A 611 -17.12 -19.09 34.11
CA GLU A 611 -17.88 -17.86 34.31
C GLU A 611 -18.56 -17.43 32.99
N GLY A 612 -19.44 -18.27 32.42
CA GLY A 612 -20.12 -18.00 31.15
C GLY A 612 -19.35 -18.45 29.90
N ALA A 613 -19.94 -18.23 28.73
CA ALA A 613 -19.40 -18.70 27.44
C ALA A 613 -18.51 -17.64 26.78
N HIS A 614 -17.48 -18.09 26.05
CA HIS A 614 -16.63 -17.20 25.26
C HIS A 614 -17.38 -16.66 24.04
N ARG A 615 -17.23 -15.36 23.77
CA ARG A 615 -17.96 -14.65 22.70
C ARG A 615 -17.08 -14.41 21.47
N SER A 616 -16.54 -15.48 20.89
CA SER A 616 -15.60 -15.42 19.74
C SER A 616 -16.12 -14.51 18.62
N ASP A 617 -17.36 -14.70 18.18
CA ASP A 617 -17.99 -13.91 17.10
C ASP A 617 -17.96 -12.39 17.35
N ILE A 618 -18.06 -11.94 18.61
CA ILE A 618 -18.03 -10.51 18.93
C ILE A 618 -16.60 -9.99 18.86
N HIS A 619 -15.63 -10.75 19.39
CA HIS A 619 -14.21 -10.39 19.32
C HIS A 619 -13.74 -10.34 17.86
N GLU A 620 -14.08 -11.33 17.05
CA GLU A 620 -13.77 -11.39 15.62
C GLU A 620 -14.34 -10.17 14.89
N LYS A 621 -15.60 -9.80 15.13
CA LYS A 621 -16.21 -8.59 14.55
C LYS A 621 -15.50 -7.30 14.97
N ASN A 622 -15.06 -7.21 16.23
CA ASN A 622 -14.36 -6.03 16.71
C ASN A 622 -12.98 -5.91 16.05
N TRP A 623 -12.23 -7.02 15.97
CA TRP A 623 -10.95 -7.03 15.28
C TRP A 623 -11.10 -6.78 13.78
N GLU A 624 -12.10 -7.35 13.11
CA GLU A 624 -12.37 -7.09 11.69
C GLU A 624 -12.62 -5.59 11.44
N ALA A 625 -13.43 -4.94 12.28
CA ALA A 625 -13.66 -3.49 12.22
C ALA A 625 -12.36 -2.67 12.38
N LEU A 626 -11.49 -3.04 13.32
CA LEU A 626 -10.17 -2.41 13.45
C LEU A 626 -9.29 -2.68 12.22
N THR A 627 -9.30 -3.90 11.66
CA THR A 627 -8.49 -4.16 10.47
C THR A 627 -8.93 -3.34 9.25
N HIS A 628 -10.23 -3.04 9.11
CA HIS A 628 -10.74 -2.10 8.11
C HIS A 628 -10.25 -0.67 8.39
N TYR A 629 -10.31 -0.24 9.66
CA TYR A 629 -9.82 1.07 10.09
C TYR A 629 -8.32 1.29 9.81
N GLN A 630 -7.56 0.20 9.70
CA GLN A 630 -6.12 0.21 9.46
C GLN A 630 -5.74 0.05 7.98
N GLY A 631 -6.71 -0.17 7.09
CA GLY A 631 -6.42 -0.41 5.69
C GLY A 631 -5.74 0.79 5.02
N HIS A 632 -4.84 0.57 4.05
CA HIS A 632 -4.03 1.63 3.44
C HIS A 632 -4.88 2.77 2.87
N GLY A 633 -6.10 2.47 2.38
CA GLY A 633 -7.03 3.48 1.89
C GLY A 633 -7.39 4.56 2.92
N THR A 634 -7.48 4.17 4.20
CA THR A 634 -7.79 5.08 5.32
C THR A 634 -6.67 6.10 5.61
N TYR A 635 -5.50 5.91 5.02
CA TYR A 635 -4.34 6.80 5.14
C TYR A 635 -4.07 7.59 3.87
N ILE A 636 -4.20 6.93 2.71
CA ILE A 636 -3.87 7.57 1.43
C ILE A 636 -4.99 8.53 1.02
N VAL A 637 -6.23 8.05 1.00
CA VAL A 637 -7.38 8.83 0.54
C VAL A 637 -8.61 8.64 1.45
N PRO A 638 -8.51 8.93 2.77
CA PRO A 638 -9.60 8.75 3.73
C PRO A 638 -10.88 9.52 3.40
N TYR A 639 -10.75 10.70 2.81
CA TYR A 639 -11.89 11.58 2.49
C TYR A 639 -12.39 11.39 1.05
N PHE A 640 -12.02 10.30 0.41
CA PHE A 640 -12.49 9.97 -0.92
C PHE A 640 -13.88 9.35 -0.83
N ALA A 641 -14.86 10.00 -1.46
CA ALA A 641 -16.23 9.50 -1.56
C ALA A 641 -16.31 8.29 -2.49
N SER A 642 -17.08 7.27 -2.09
CA SER A 642 -17.45 6.19 -3.01
C SER A 642 -18.15 6.74 -4.27
N GLY A 643 -17.82 6.15 -5.42
CA GLY A 643 -18.20 6.59 -6.75
C GLY A 643 -17.32 7.70 -7.34
N GLY A 644 -16.45 8.31 -6.52
CA GLY A 644 -15.56 9.39 -6.95
C GLY A 644 -14.65 8.92 -8.09
N PHE A 645 -13.96 7.79 -7.93
CA PHE A 645 -12.91 7.30 -8.84
C PHE A 645 -13.43 7.08 -10.25
N LEU A 646 -14.62 6.49 -10.35
CA LEU A 646 -15.30 6.26 -11.62
C LEU A 646 -15.77 7.56 -12.29
N GLY A 647 -15.91 8.65 -11.53
CA GLY A 647 -16.12 10.01 -12.02
C GLY A 647 -14.83 10.77 -12.38
N TYR A 648 -13.66 10.35 -11.90
CA TYR A 648 -12.35 10.99 -12.11
C TYR A 648 -11.58 10.51 -13.35
N GLY A 649 -12.25 9.90 -14.33
CA GLY A 649 -11.66 9.63 -15.66
C GLY A 649 -11.29 10.88 -16.47
N ASP A 650 -10.99 11.99 -15.80
CA ASP A 650 -10.88 13.34 -16.31
C ASP A 650 -9.64 13.99 -15.65
N SER A 651 -8.63 14.25 -16.47
CA SER A 651 -7.36 14.93 -16.17
C SER A 651 -7.43 16.13 -15.19
N PRO A 652 -6.30 16.61 -14.64
CA PRO A 652 -6.23 17.89 -13.91
C PRO A 652 -6.85 19.08 -14.67
N ALA A 653 -6.84 19.06 -16.01
CA ALA A 653 -7.47 20.09 -16.84
C ALA A 653 -9.01 20.10 -16.71
N SER A 654 -9.64 18.95 -16.56
CA SER A 654 -11.11 18.81 -16.36
C SER A 654 -11.58 19.33 -15.00
N ARG A 655 -10.72 19.28 -13.97
CA ARG A 655 -10.99 19.89 -12.64
C ARG A 655 -11.14 21.41 -12.72
N SER A 656 -10.37 22.07 -13.60
CA SER A 656 -10.46 23.52 -13.81
C SER A 656 -11.75 23.97 -14.52
N ALA A 657 -12.51 23.04 -15.12
CA ALA A 657 -13.70 23.33 -15.92
C ALA A 657 -15.04 22.95 -15.26
N GLY A 658 -15.03 22.35 -14.07
CA GLY A 658 -16.22 22.17 -13.22
C GLY A 658 -17.33 21.26 -13.79
N ARG A 659 -17.02 20.13 -14.44
CA ARG A 659 -17.97 19.17 -15.04
C ARG A 659 -17.32 17.77 -15.12
N SER A 660 -17.97 16.60 -15.00
CA SER A 660 -19.29 16.22 -14.49
C SER A 660 -19.32 14.72 -14.10
N THR A 661 -19.97 14.44 -12.98
CA THR A 661 -20.29 13.17 -12.28
C THR A 661 -21.27 12.24 -13.02
N LEU A 662 -21.41 12.33 -14.35
CA LEU A 662 -22.57 11.79 -15.06
C LEU A 662 -22.46 10.35 -15.58
N ASN A 663 -21.27 9.74 -15.65
CA ASN A 663 -21.09 8.47 -16.39
C ASN A 663 -21.43 7.19 -15.62
N VAL A 664 -21.53 7.27 -14.29
CA VAL A 664 -21.58 6.09 -13.43
C VAL A 664 -23.01 5.78 -13.02
N HIS A 665 -23.83 6.82 -12.82
CA HIS A 665 -25.22 6.68 -12.42
C HIS A 665 -26.10 5.93 -13.45
N GLU A 666 -25.81 6.04 -14.75
CA GLU A 666 -26.56 5.32 -15.78
C GLU A 666 -26.29 3.80 -15.78
N TYR A 667 -25.12 3.37 -15.27
CA TYR A 667 -24.73 1.95 -15.23
C TYR A 667 -24.83 1.32 -13.83
N LEU A 668 -24.58 2.07 -12.76
CA LEU A 668 -24.52 1.56 -11.38
C LEU A 668 -25.75 1.91 -10.52
N GLY A 669 -26.64 2.79 -10.98
CA GLY A 669 -27.76 3.27 -10.16
C GLY A 669 -27.35 4.30 -9.09
N PRO A 670 -28.13 4.47 -8.01
CA PRO A 670 -27.77 5.38 -6.91
C PRO A 670 -26.54 4.85 -6.16
N VAL A 671 -25.46 5.63 -6.14
CA VAL A 671 -24.22 5.34 -5.39
C VAL A 671 -24.28 6.06 -4.04
N ASP A 672 -23.84 5.38 -2.99
CA ASP A 672 -23.72 5.95 -1.64
C ASP A 672 -22.43 6.75 -1.53
N TYR A 673 -22.54 8.08 -1.41
CA TYR A 673 -21.41 9.01 -1.46
C TYR A 673 -20.70 9.22 -0.11
N ARG A 674 -20.77 8.27 0.81
CA ARG A 674 -20.03 8.37 2.07
C ARG A 674 -18.53 8.22 1.81
N ASP A 675 -17.73 9.09 2.42
CA ASP A 675 -16.28 8.96 2.43
C ASP A 675 -15.88 7.75 3.27
N VAL A 676 -14.80 7.06 2.90
CA VAL A 676 -14.33 5.85 3.62
C VAL A 676 -14.06 6.11 5.08
N LYS A 677 -13.54 7.29 5.43
CA LYS A 677 -13.34 7.65 6.83
C LYS A 677 -14.63 7.59 7.64
N GLN A 678 -15.76 8.03 7.07
CA GLN A 678 -17.05 7.97 7.75
C GLN A 678 -17.51 6.53 7.98
N VAL A 679 -17.32 5.64 7.00
CA VAL A 679 -17.68 4.22 7.11
C VAL A 679 -16.84 3.53 8.19
N THR A 680 -15.52 3.71 8.11
CA THR A 680 -14.57 3.07 9.03
C THR A 680 -14.68 3.62 10.45
N ASP A 681 -14.93 4.93 10.63
CA ASP A 681 -15.20 5.51 11.96
C ASP A 681 -16.44 4.90 12.62
N VAL A 682 -17.54 4.73 11.89
CA VAL A 682 -18.77 4.12 12.43
C VAL A 682 -18.54 2.67 12.85
N LEU A 683 -17.90 1.86 12.00
CA LEU A 683 -17.56 0.48 12.33
C LEU A 683 -16.69 0.39 13.58
N MET A 684 -15.73 1.30 13.69
CA MET A 684 -14.78 1.36 14.79
C MET A 684 -15.43 1.82 16.10
N ASP A 685 -16.30 2.84 16.05
CA ASP A 685 -17.07 3.31 17.20
C ASP A 685 -17.97 2.21 17.77
N ASP A 686 -18.69 1.50 16.90
CA ASP A 686 -19.53 0.38 17.30
C ASP A 686 -18.72 -0.76 17.93
N ALA A 687 -17.53 -1.06 17.38
CA ALA A 687 -16.63 -2.07 17.92
C ALA A 687 -16.09 -1.68 19.30
N ARG A 688 -15.65 -0.42 19.48
CA ARG A 688 -15.21 0.12 20.77
C ARG A 688 -16.32 0.05 21.81
N LYS A 689 -17.54 0.43 21.44
CA LYS A 689 -18.70 0.34 22.32
C LYS A 689 -18.97 -1.09 22.79
N ARG A 690 -19.03 -2.05 21.87
CA ARG A 690 -19.20 -3.48 22.21
C ARG A 690 -18.11 -3.99 23.14
N ALA A 691 -16.84 -3.72 22.82
CA ALA A 691 -15.72 -4.17 23.65
C ALA A 691 -15.77 -3.55 25.06
N ASN A 692 -16.09 -2.26 25.17
CA ASN A 692 -16.24 -1.60 26.46
C ASN A 692 -17.40 -2.18 27.27
N GLU A 693 -18.56 -2.45 26.65
CA GLU A 693 -19.69 -3.12 27.30
C GLU A 693 -19.29 -4.51 27.85
N MET A 694 -18.50 -5.28 27.08
CA MET A 694 -17.99 -6.58 27.52
C MET A 694 -17.04 -6.46 28.73
N VAL A 695 -16.14 -5.47 28.73
CA VAL A 695 -15.25 -5.20 29.87
C VAL A 695 -16.08 -4.82 31.10
N VAL A 696 -17.01 -3.88 30.97
CA VAL A 696 -17.88 -3.43 32.08
C VAL A 696 -18.72 -4.59 32.63
N GLU A 697 -19.26 -5.47 31.79
CA GLU A 697 -20.01 -6.65 32.22
C GLU A 697 -19.15 -7.61 33.07
N ARG A 698 -17.90 -7.82 32.65
CA ARG A 698 -16.96 -8.74 33.33
C ARG A 698 -16.36 -8.16 34.61
N VAL A 699 -16.08 -6.86 34.60
CA VAL A 699 -15.51 -6.13 35.74
C VAL A 699 -16.60 -5.80 36.78
N GLY A 700 -17.86 -5.69 36.35
CA GLY A 700 -19.01 -5.25 37.15
C GLY A 700 -19.14 -3.73 37.19
N ALA A 701 -20.37 -3.21 37.18
CA ALA A 701 -20.63 -1.77 37.31
C ALA A 701 -20.08 -1.24 38.66
N ASP A 702 -19.61 0.01 38.70
CA ASP A 702 -19.06 0.61 39.92
C ASP A 702 -20.09 0.60 41.07
N GLY A 703 -19.65 0.23 42.27
CA GLY A 703 -20.48 -0.03 43.44
C GLY A 703 -20.05 0.80 44.65
N ALA A 704 -20.99 1.05 45.57
CA ALA A 704 -20.74 1.92 46.74
C ALA A 704 -19.94 1.26 47.88
N SER A 705 -19.82 -0.08 47.91
CA SER A 705 -19.16 -0.82 49.00
C SER A 705 -18.05 -1.74 48.48
N GLY A 706 -16.85 -1.18 48.31
CA GLY A 706 -15.66 -1.87 47.79
C GLY A 706 -15.53 -1.83 46.27
N ARG A 707 -14.30 -1.71 45.75
CA ARG A 707 -13.99 -1.64 44.31
C ARG A 707 -12.90 -2.65 43.93
N ARG A 708 -12.98 -3.23 42.73
CA ARG A 708 -11.89 -4.00 42.09
C ARG A 708 -11.29 -3.18 40.97
N ILE A 709 -9.97 -3.03 40.99
CA ILE A 709 -9.21 -2.33 39.95
C ILE A 709 -8.50 -3.36 39.09
N PHE A 710 -8.86 -3.42 37.81
CA PHE A 710 -8.26 -4.29 36.81
C PHE A 710 -7.21 -3.53 36.00
N SER A 711 -6.02 -4.11 35.83
CA SER A 711 -4.95 -3.59 34.97
C SER A 711 -4.66 -4.57 33.83
N PHE A 712 -4.59 -4.04 32.61
CA PHE A 712 -4.30 -4.82 31.40
C PHE A 712 -2.89 -4.54 30.86
N ALA A 713 -1.96 -4.32 31.78
CA ALA A 713 -0.60 -3.93 31.48
C ALA A 713 0.39 -4.70 32.38
N PRO A 714 1.70 -4.62 32.07
CA PRO A 714 2.74 -5.19 32.92
C PRO A 714 2.69 -4.66 34.37
N ALA A 715 3.12 -5.49 35.34
CA ALA A 715 3.03 -5.22 36.78
C ALA A 715 3.86 -3.99 37.17
N ARG A 716 3.23 -3.03 37.85
CA ARG A 716 3.88 -1.89 38.52
C ARG A 716 2.98 -1.39 39.65
N ASP A 717 3.58 -0.81 40.68
CA ASP A 717 2.83 0.06 41.59
C ASP A 717 2.25 1.22 40.77
N ARG A 718 0.96 1.47 40.95
CA ARG A 718 0.24 2.46 40.13
C ARG A 718 -0.48 3.46 41.00
N ILE A 719 -0.51 4.69 40.48
CA ILE A 719 -1.40 5.73 40.96
C ILE A 719 -2.70 5.61 40.15
N VAL A 720 -3.75 5.15 40.83
CA VAL A 720 -5.08 4.94 40.24
C VAL A 720 -5.95 6.14 40.60
N ARG A 721 -6.60 6.74 39.60
CA ARG A 721 -7.64 7.75 39.82
C ARG A 721 -8.98 7.07 40.08
N ILE A 722 -9.60 7.42 41.21
CA ILE A 722 -10.92 6.98 41.65
C ILE A 722 -11.87 8.17 41.54
N GLU A 723 -12.74 8.14 40.55
CA GLU A 723 -13.62 9.27 40.21
C GLU A 723 -14.60 9.60 41.35
N GLY A 724 -14.76 10.90 41.64
CA GLY A 724 -15.72 11.41 42.64
C GLY A 724 -15.44 11.00 44.09
N ALA A 725 -14.24 10.50 44.38
CA ALA A 725 -13.85 9.96 45.67
C ALA A 725 -13.02 10.91 46.54
N ALA A 726 -13.01 12.22 46.24
CA ALA A 726 -12.33 13.19 47.09
C ALA A 726 -12.75 13.08 48.57
N GLY A 727 -11.77 13.17 49.46
CA GLY A 727 -11.90 13.00 50.91
C GLY A 727 -12.07 11.55 51.38
N ARG A 728 -12.19 10.57 50.47
CA ARG A 728 -12.29 9.15 50.83
C ARG A 728 -10.90 8.53 50.99
N THR A 729 -10.83 7.50 51.82
CA THR A 729 -9.63 6.72 52.14
C THR A 729 -9.87 5.25 51.86
N PHE A 730 -8.81 4.55 51.45
CA PHE A 730 -8.90 3.17 51.00
C PHE A 730 -7.85 2.30 51.66
N ASP A 731 -8.12 1.00 51.77
CA ASP A 731 -7.16 -0.01 52.18
C ASP A 731 -7.17 -1.24 51.26
N HIS A 732 -6.04 -1.95 51.24
CA HIS A 732 -5.82 -3.20 50.52
C HIS A 732 -5.20 -4.22 51.47
N GLY A 733 -5.80 -5.40 51.62
CA GLY A 733 -5.39 -6.41 52.60
C GLY A 733 -5.44 -5.93 54.06
N GLY A 734 -6.32 -5.00 54.42
CA GLY A 734 -6.40 -4.33 55.72
C GLY A 734 -5.28 -3.31 55.97
N THR A 735 -4.45 -3.05 54.95
CA THR A 735 -3.37 -2.07 55.00
C THR A 735 -3.84 -0.80 54.32
N ALA A 736 -3.90 0.30 55.08
CA ALA A 736 -4.26 1.62 54.53
C ALA A 736 -3.38 1.97 53.33
N LEU A 737 -3.98 2.54 52.29
CA LEU A 737 -3.28 2.95 51.08
C LEU A 737 -2.93 4.44 51.12
N PRO A 738 -1.80 4.84 50.51
CA PRO A 738 -1.52 6.24 50.28
C PRO A 738 -2.54 6.86 49.35
N ARG A 739 -2.95 8.09 49.65
CA ARG A 739 -3.93 8.82 48.85
C ARG A 739 -3.74 10.33 48.82
N GLN A 740 -4.25 10.94 47.77
CA GLN A 740 -4.27 12.39 47.55
C GLN A 740 -5.57 12.80 46.85
N ASP A 741 -6.15 13.94 47.23
CA ASP A 741 -7.24 14.53 46.45
C ASP A 741 -6.70 15.19 45.19
N ASP A 742 -7.40 15.00 44.08
CA ASP A 742 -7.09 15.64 42.79
C ASP A 742 -8.39 16.19 42.18
N GLY A 743 -8.74 17.42 42.56
CA GLY A 743 -10.05 17.99 42.26
C GLY A 743 -11.17 17.25 42.98
N ALA A 744 -12.11 16.70 42.22
CA ALA A 744 -13.23 15.90 42.75
C ALA A 744 -12.88 14.42 42.96
N ASP A 745 -11.71 13.98 42.51
CA ASP A 745 -11.29 12.58 42.51
C ASP A 745 -10.28 12.31 43.63
N ALA A 746 -10.07 11.03 43.93
CA ALA A 746 -8.94 10.60 44.76
C ALA A 746 -7.93 9.81 43.92
N LEU A 747 -6.65 10.15 44.07
CA LEU A 747 -5.53 9.36 43.60
C LEU A 747 -5.12 8.40 44.71
N VAL A 748 -4.95 7.12 44.36
CA VAL A 748 -4.58 6.06 45.30
C VAL A 748 -3.37 5.32 44.75
N GLU A 749 -2.29 5.26 45.54
CA GLU A 749 -1.12 4.43 45.24
C GLU A 749 -1.43 3.00 45.68
N MET A 750 -1.40 2.04 44.76
CA MET A 750 -1.67 0.64 45.09
C MET A 750 -0.86 -0.33 44.22
N PRO A 751 -0.50 -1.51 44.76
CA PRO A 751 0.09 -2.58 43.96
C PRO A 751 -0.98 -3.15 43.03
N LEU A 752 -0.70 -3.14 41.72
CA LEU A 752 -1.53 -3.83 40.73
C LEU A 752 -0.73 -4.98 40.09
N PRO A 753 -1.27 -6.21 40.13
CA PRO A 753 -0.61 -7.34 39.48
C PRO A 753 -0.62 -7.16 37.96
N ALA A 754 0.39 -7.73 37.28
CA ALA A 754 0.42 -7.78 35.82
C ALA A 754 -0.85 -8.47 35.31
N TYR A 755 -1.50 -7.84 34.31
CA TYR A 755 -2.67 -8.39 33.62
C TYR A 755 -3.69 -9.00 34.61
N GLY A 756 -4.02 -8.26 35.66
CA GLY A 756 -4.69 -8.77 36.85
C GLY A 756 -5.60 -7.75 37.49
N PHE A 757 -6.02 -8.04 38.73
CA PHE A 757 -6.80 -7.10 39.52
C PHE A 757 -6.42 -7.10 41.00
N ALA A 758 -6.76 -6.01 41.68
CA ALA A 758 -6.69 -5.90 43.12
C ALA A 758 -7.95 -5.19 43.67
N SER A 759 -8.45 -5.66 44.80
CA SER A 759 -9.58 -5.04 45.50
C SER A 759 -9.12 -3.95 46.46
N ILE A 760 -9.91 -2.89 46.57
CA ILE A 760 -9.80 -1.85 47.60
C ILE A 760 -11.12 -1.72 48.37
N ALA A 761 -11.04 -1.44 49.67
CA ALA A 761 -12.19 -1.13 50.52
C ALA A 761 -12.06 0.27 51.12
N GLU A 762 -13.17 0.89 51.53
CA GLU A 762 -13.11 2.15 52.27
C GLU A 762 -12.45 1.91 53.64
N SER A 763 -11.54 2.81 54.01
CA SER A 763 -10.77 2.74 55.25
C SER A 763 -11.04 3.94 56.15
N ALA A 764 -10.74 3.83 57.44
CA ALA A 764 -10.86 4.94 58.40
C ALA A 764 -9.64 5.89 58.40
N SER A 765 -8.52 5.48 57.79
CA SER A 765 -7.27 6.24 57.77
C SER A 765 -6.51 6.05 56.46
N ALA A 766 -5.74 7.04 56.05
CA ALA A 766 -4.79 6.95 54.93
C ALA A 766 -3.39 6.56 55.42
N ALA A 767 -2.63 5.87 54.58
CA ALA A 767 -1.19 5.67 54.80
C ALA A 767 -0.36 6.84 54.21
N PRO A 768 0.87 7.06 54.70
CA PRO A 768 1.85 7.87 53.99
C PRO A 768 2.31 7.17 52.70
N SER A 769 2.67 7.94 51.66
CA SER A 769 3.22 7.37 50.41
C SER A 769 4.48 6.54 50.67
N THR A 770 4.60 5.46 49.91
CA THR A 770 5.74 4.53 49.95
C THR A 770 6.90 4.98 49.07
N ALA A 771 6.61 5.78 48.04
CA ALA A 771 7.61 6.39 47.17
C ALA A 771 8.04 7.79 47.66
N ASP A 772 9.16 8.28 47.11
CA ASP A 772 9.60 9.65 47.38
C ASP A 772 8.49 10.66 47.00
N PRO A 773 8.04 11.50 47.94
CA PRO A 773 6.87 12.34 47.74
C PRO A 773 7.12 13.36 46.63
N VAL A 774 6.09 13.60 45.83
CA VAL A 774 6.14 14.64 44.80
C VAL A 774 6.06 16.02 45.43
N ARG A 775 6.81 16.97 44.88
CA ARG A 775 6.68 18.39 45.18
C ARG A 775 6.41 19.14 43.89
N ALA A 776 5.46 20.07 43.97
CA ALA A 776 5.06 20.92 42.86
C ALA A 776 5.08 22.40 43.29
N GLY A 777 5.65 23.24 42.43
CA GLY A 777 5.55 24.69 42.47
C GLY A 777 5.12 25.21 41.11
N GLU A 778 4.97 26.53 40.96
CA GLU A 778 4.63 27.16 39.67
C GLU A 778 5.71 26.93 38.61
N ASP A 779 6.97 26.74 39.01
CA ASP A 779 8.13 26.62 38.14
C ASP A 779 8.87 25.27 38.27
N PHE A 780 8.34 24.29 39.02
CA PHE A 780 8.97 22.97 39.10
C PHE A 780 8.03 21.82 39.47
N LEU A 781 8.42 20.62 39.06
CA LEU A 781 7.94 19.32 39.54
C LEU A 781 9.15 18.47 39.93
N GLU A 782 9.15 17.86 41.11
CA GLU A 782 10.22 16.94 41.52
C GLU A 782 9.71 15.72 42.30
N ASN A 783 10.38 14.58 42.08
CA ASN A 783 10.26 13.37 42.89
C ASN A 783 11.67 12.77 43.11
N GLY A 784 11.75 11.50 43.55
CA GLY A 784 13.02 10.80 43.77
C GLY A 784 13.85 10.55 42.52
N ALA A 785 13.24 10.46 41.34
CA ALA A 785 13.90 10.09 40.08
C ALA A 785 14.31 11.32 39.26
N ILE A 786 13.42 12.30 39.12
CA ILE A 786 13.61 13.45 38.24
C ILE A 786 13.15 14.77 38.87
N ARG A 787 13.71 15.88 38.36
CA ARG A 787 13.25 17.24 38.60
C ARG A 787 13.08 17.97 37.27
N ALA A 788 11.86 18.40 36.98
CA ALA A 788 11.55 19.28 35.86
C ALA A 788 11.41 20.71 36.35
N GLU A 789 12.14 21.63 35.73
CA GLU A 789 12.07 23.07 36.01
C GLU A 789 11.51 23.78 34.78
N PHE A 790 10.56 24.68 35.00
CA PHE A 790 9.83 25.39 33.95
C PHE A 790 10.17 26.87 33.98
N ASP A 791 10.23 27.48 32.80
CA ASP A 791 10.26 28.93 32.65
C ASP A 791 8.81 29.44 32.65
N THR A 792 8.43 30.27 33.62
CA THR A 792 7.03 30.72 33.77
C THR A 792 6.62 31.82 32.78
N GLN A 793 7.56 32.40 32.03
CA GLN A 793 7.27 33.42 31.01
C GLN A 793 6.96 32.78 29.66
N SER A 794 7.62 31.66 29.35
CA SER A 794 7.44 30.91 28.11
C SER A 794 6.56 29.68 28.30
N GLY A 795 6.59 29.02 29.46
CA GLY A 795 5.97 27.72 29.72
C GLY A 795 6.81 26.53 29.25
N THR A 796 8.07 26.77 28.85
CA THR A 796 9.02 25.75 28.39
C THR A 796 9.74 25.06 29.55
N LEU A 797 10.30 23.88 29.30
CA LEU A 797 11.26 23.23 30.18
C LEU A 797 12.59 23.98 30.14
N ARG A 798 12.99 24.51 31.29
CA ARG A 798 14.32 25.07 31.52
C ARG A 798 15.35 23.96 31.74
N ARG A 799 14.99 22.94 32.52
CA ARG A 799 15.85 21.79 32.83
C ARG A 799 14.99 20.55 33.08
N LEU A 800 15.48 19.40 32.66
CA LEU A 800 14.99 18.09 33.08
C LEU A 800 16.17 17.32 33.68
N VAL A 801 16.18 17.18 34.99
CA VAL A 801 17.36 16.73 35.75
C VAL A 801 17.14 15.33 36.28
N ARG A 802 18.10 14.43 36.05
CA ARG A 802 18.17 13.13 36.75
C ARG A 802 18.68 13.34 38.17
N ARG A 803 17.93 12.86 39.16
CA ARG A 803 18.23 13.12 40.58
C ARG A 803 19.44 12.36 41.12
N SER A 804 19.74 11.19 40.56
CA SER A 804 20.81 10.32 41.06
C SER A 804 22.20 10.94 40.89
N ASP A 805 22.41 11.75 39.85
CA ASP A 805 23.71 12.36 39.52
C ASP A 805 23.65 13.85 39.13
N GLY A 806 22.45 14.42 39.01
CA GLY A 806 22.25 15.83 38.65
C GLY A 806 22.44 16.14 37.18
N ALA A 807 22.52 15.14 36.30
CA ALA A 807 22.68 15.33 34.87
C ALA A 807 21.42 15.93 34.22
N ASP A 808 21.61 16.91 33.33
CA ASP A 808 20.55 17.44 32.48
C ASP A 808 20.29 16.47 31.31
N LEU A 809 19.06 15.99 31.21
CA LEU A 809 18.58 15.08 30.16
C LEU A 809 18.20 15.84 28.89
N LEU A 810 17.69 17.06 29.05
CA LEU A 810 17.29 17.97 27.98
C LEU A 810 17.93 19.34 28.18
N ALA A 811 18.20 20.04 27.08
CA ALA A 811 18.67 21.42 27.09
C ALA A 811 17.52 22.40 27.35
N ALA A 812 17.88 23.62 27.75
CA ALA A 812 16.93 24.69 28.05
C ALA A 812 16.12 25.11 26.82
N GLY A 813 14.84 25.44 27.04
CA GLY A 813 13.90 25.78 25.96
C GLY A 813 13.21 24.55 25.35
N SER A 814 13.35 23.39 25.98
CA SER A 814 12.64 22.17 25.59
C SER A 814 11.14 22.24 25.89
N HIS A 815 10.36 21.33 25.33
CA HIS A 815 8.89 21.37 25.36
C HIS A 815 8.34 22.70 24.81
N ALA A 816 8.90 23.16 23.68
CA ALA A 816 8.48 24.40 23.03
C ALA A 816 7.54 24.14 21.86
N PHE A 817 6.36 24.76 21.88
CA PHE A 817 5.41 24.69 20.77
C PHE A 817 5.80 25.65 19.64
N TYR A 818 5.61 25.19 18.41
CA TYR A 818 5.88 25.96 17.20
C TYR A 818 4.94 25.56 16.06
N ALA A 819 4.73 26.47 15.11
CA ALA A 819 4.11 26.19 13.82
C ALA A 819 4.79 27.04 12.72
N PRO A 820 4.57 26.78 11.43
CA PRO A 820 5.13 27.59 10.36
C PRO A 820 4.75 29.07 10.51
N GLN A 821 5.71 29.95 10.25
CA GLN A 821 5.49 31.40 10.27
C GLN A 821 5.02 31.97 11.63
N THR A 822 5.17 31.23 12.73
CA THR A 822 4.92 31.76 14.08
C THR A 822 6.20 32.25 14.74
N GLY A 823 6.07 33.26 15.60
CA GLY A 823 7.11 33.58 16.59
C GLY A 823 7.18 32.52 17.69
N PRO A 824 8.09 32.67 18.68
CA PRO A 824 8.06 31.86 19.89
C PRO A 824 6.73 32.04 20.62
N HIS A 825 6.21 30.97 21.22
CA HIS A 825 4.99 31.07 22.04
C HIS A 825 5.25 31.85 23.33
N ARG A 826 4.19 32.41 23.90
CA ARG A 826 4.19 33.09 25.20
C ARG A 826 3.29 32.34 26.18
N CYS A 827 3.71 32.27 27.45
CA CYS A 827 2.85 31.82 28.53
C CYS A 827 1.94 32.97 28.99
N LEU A 828 0.63 32.74 28.93
CA LEU A 828 -0.40 33.66 29.40
C LEU A 828 -0.70 33.48 30.89
N GLY A 829 -0.54 32.24 31.39
CA GLY A 829 -0.85 31.90 32.77
C GLY A 829 -0.27 30.55 33.17
N VAL A 830 0.07 30.43 34.45
CA VAL A 830 0.55 29.20 35.09
C VAL A 830 -0.35 28.89 36.26
N THR A 831 -0.82 27.65 36.37
CA THR A 831 -1.65 27.20 37.50
C THR A 831 -1.17 25.85 38.01
N VAL A 832 -0.81 25.79 39.29
CA VAL A 832 -0.60 24.49 39.96
C VAL A 832 -1.96 23.82 40.16
N LYS A 833 -2.21 22.74 39.41
CA LYS A 833 -3.49 22.00 39.44
C LYS A 833 -3.55 21.00 40.58
N SER A 834 -2.41 20.38 40.89
CA SER A 834 -2.29 19.37 41.93
C SER A 834 -0.95 19.54 42.63
N SER A 835 -0.96 19.49 43.96
CA SER A 835 0.25 19.49 44.77
C SER A 835 0.01 18.61 45.98
N GLY A 836 0.69 17.48 46.01
CA GLY A 836 0.63 16.52 47.10
C GLY A 836 1.64 15.39 46.92
N PRO A 837 1.69 14.45 47.86
CA PRO A 837 2.75 13.44 47.92
C PRO A 837 2.71 12.44 46.76
N LEU A 838 1.55 12.21 46.13
CA LEU A 838 1.39 11.23 45.06
C LEU A 838 1.53 11.86 43.67
N ARG A 839 1.04 13.09 43.48
CA ARG A 839 1.05 13.76 42.19
C ARG A 839 1.30 15.25 42.34
N GLY A 840 2.10 15.77 41.44
CA GLY A 840 2.23 17.20 41.16
C GLY A 840 1.83 17.49 39.73
N SER A 841 1.04 18.53 39.51
CA SER A 841 0.65 18.96 38.15
C SER A 841 0.65 20.48 38.02
N VAL A 842 1.22 20.98 36.92
CA VAL A 842 1.27 22.40 36.57
C VAL A 842 0.71 22.57 35.16
N GLU A 843 -0.28 23.43 35.01
CA GLU A 843 -0.92 23.77 33.74
C GLU A 843 -0.42 25.13 33.24
N PHE A 844 -0.10 25.18 31.95
CA PHE A 844 0.34 26.37 31.23
C PHE A 844 -0.66 26.71 30.13
N GLU A 845 -1.10 27.96 30.10
CA GLU A 845 -1.88 28.53 29.01
C GLU A 845 -0.93 29.23 28.04
N LEU A 846 -0.87 28.78 26.79
CA LEU A 846 0.12 29.21 25.81
C LEU A 846 -0.53 29.85 24.59
N GLU A 847 0.15 30.85 24.03
CA GLU A 847 -0.29 31.57 22.84
C GLU A 847 0.81 31.59 21.79
N LEU A 848 0.48 31.15 20.58
CA LEU A 848 1.27 31.30 19.36
C LEU A 848 0.59 32.33 18.47
N THR A 849 1.35 33.26 17.90
CA THR A 849 0.85 34.22 16.91
C THR A 849 1.64 34.07 15.61
N ASP A 850 0.93 33.93 14.50
CA ASP A 850 1.54 33.90 13.19
C ASP A 850 1.88 35.30 12.66
N GLN A 851 2.57 35.38 11.52
CA GLN A 851 2.92 36.64 10.86
C GLN A 851 1.70 37.46 10.38
N ARG A 852 0.52 36.84 10.26
CA ARG A 852 -0.73 37.48 9.83
C ARG A 852 -1.53 38.02 11.02
N GLY A 853 -1.14 37.69 12.25
CA GLY A 853 -1.82 38.05 13.48
C GLY A 853 -2.86 37.03 13.95
N ASP A 854 -2.94 35.86 13.30
CA ASP A 854 -3.80 34.77 13.75
C ASP A 854 -3.20 34.11 14.99
N VAL A 855 -4.08 33.84 15.95
CA VAL A 855 -3.72 33.35 17.28
C VAL A 855 -4.10 31.88 17.41
N CYS A 856 -3.12 31.04 17.71
CA CYS A 856 -3.28 29.68 18.18
C CYS A 856 -3.16 29.66 19.72
N ARG A 857 -4.08 28.93 20.38
CA ARG A 857 -4.09 28.78 21.84
C ARG A 857 -3.98 27.31 22.22
N LEU A 858 -3.09 27.03 23.17
CA LEU A 858 -2.86 25.70 23.71
C LEU A 858 -2.93 25.73 25.24
N ARG A 859 -3.39 24.62 25.81
CA ARG A 859 -3.25 24.33 27.23
C ARG A 859 -2.41 23.06 27.37
N THR A 860 -1.35 23.11 28.16
CA THR A 860 -0.51 21.94 28.42
C THR A 860 -0.35 21.74 29.91
N CYS A 861 -0.66 20.54 30.39
CA CYS A 861 -0.55 20.16 31.79
C CYS A 861 0.59 19.17 31.96
N ALA A 862 1.67 19.62 32.60
CA ALA A 862 2.78 18.78 33.01
C ALA A 862 2.42 18.09 34.33
N THR A 863 2.61 16.77 34.40
CA THR A 863 2.26 15.95 35.57
C THR A 863 3.41 15.01 35.90
N LEU A 864 3.78 14.95 37.19
CA LEU A 864 4.75 14.02 37.73
C LEU A 864 4.11 13.22 38.86
N ASP A 865 4.23 11.90 38.76
CA ASP A 865 3.71 10.93 39.71
C ASP A 865 4.83 10.40 40.61
N ALA A 866 4.48 10.04 41.85
CA ALA A 866 5.38 9.37 42.78
C ALA A 866 5.80 8.01 42.19
N GLY A 867 7.10 7.70 42.26
CA GLY A 867 7.68 6.48 41.70
C GLY A 867 7.85 6.47 40.17
N TYR A 868 7.34 7.47 39.44
CA TYR A 868 7.47 7.53 37.99
C TYR A 868 8.78 8.23 37.57
N SER A 869 9.41 7.73 36.51
CA SER A 869 10.66 8.24 35.95
C SER A 869 10.47 9.24 34.80
N VAL A 870 9.22 9.62 34.50
CA VAL A 870 8.84 10.49 33.37
C VAL A 870 7.86 11.58 33.77
N VAL A 871 7.96 12.76 33.16
CA VAL A 871 6.93 13.81 33.23
C VAL A 871 5.94 13.59 32.08
N THR A 872 4.65 13.52 32.41
CA THR A 872 3.57 13.39 31.43
C THR A 872 3.02 14.76 31.06
N PHE A 873 2.81 15.00 29.77
CA PHE A 873 2.20 16.19 29.22
C PHE A 873 0.85 15.84 28.59
N GLY A 874 -0.22 16.45 29.10
CA GLY A 874 -1.52 16.48 28.44
C GLY A 874 -1.69 17.81 27.73
N THR A 875 -1.72 17.82 26.41
CA THR A 875 -1.84 19.04 25.59
C THR A 875 -3.18 19.09 24.88
N GLU A 876 -3.89 20.19 25.02
CA GLU A 876 -5.13 20.51 24.28
C GLU A 876 -4.93 21.77 23.44
N ALA A 877 -5.22 21.69 22.14
CA ALA A 877 -5.22 22.82 21.22
C ALA A 877 -6.64 23.36 21.07
N ASP A 878 -6.98 24.40 21.83
CA ASP A 878 -8.31 25.03 21.78
C ASP A 878 -8.56 25.71 20.42
N ARG A 879 -7.50 26.29 19.85
CA ARG A 879 -7.50 26.89 18.51
C ARG A 879 -6.23 26.51 17.78
N ALA A 880 -6.35 25.61 16.81
CA ALA A 880 -5.23 25.14 16.01
C ALA A 880 -4.79 26.17 14.95
N PRO A 881 -3.51 26.21 14.57
CA PRO A 881 -3.04 27.03 13.46
C PRO A 881 -3.51 26.46 12.12
N HIS A 882 -3.56 27.30 11.09
CA HIS A 882 -3.73 26.80 9.72
C HIS A 882 -2.41 26.22 9.22
N VAL A 883 -2.44 24.95 8.79
CA VAL A 883 -1.28 24.19 8.30
C VAL A 883 -1.64 23.57 6.95
N GLU A 884 -0.75 23.70 5.97
CA GLU A 884 -0.96 23.25 4.59
C GLU A 884 0.38 22.79 3.96
N GLY A 885 0.33 21.77 3.11
CA GLY A 885 1.47 21.30 2.31
C GLY A 885 2.28 20.19 2.99
N ASN A 886 3.58 20.10 2.70
CA ASN A 886 4.44 19.03 3.20
C ASN A 886 4.43 18.97 4.73
N GLN A 887 3.83 17.91 5.29
CA GLN A 887 3.53 17.76 6.71
C GLN A 887 4.77 17.53 7.57
N TRP A 888 5.90 17.12 6.99
CA TRP A 888 7.19 17.04 7.69
C TRP A 888 7.83 18.42 7.93
N VAL A 889 7.34 19.44 7.23
CA VAL A 889 7.81 20.82 7.30
C VAL A 889 6.76 21.72 7.94
N ASN A 890 5.49 21.52 7.57
CA ASN A 890 4.37 22.38 7.90
C ASN A 890 3.42 21.71 8.89
N HIS A 891 3.73 21.85 10.18
CA HIS A 891 2.93 21.28 11.26
C HIS A 891 3.03 22.11 12.55
N LEU A 892 2.02 21.98 13.41
CA LEU A 892 2.14 22.30 14.83
C LEU A 892 2.87 21.16 15.51
N GLY A 893 4.01 21.46 16.12
CA GLY A 893 4.79 20.49 16.89
C GLY A 893 5.19 21.00 18.26
N THR A 894 5.67 20.08 19.10
CA THR A 894 6.40 20.40 20.33
C THR A 894 7.86 19.96 20.18
N ARG A 895 8.78 20.82 20.59
CA ARG A 895 10.21 20.68 20.36
C ARG A 895 10.93 20.35 21.66
N PHE A 896 11.82 19.36 21.62
CA PHE A 896 12.71 18.96 22.70
C PHE A 896 14.16 19.11 22.25
N GLU A 897 14.92 19.91 22.98
CA GLU A 897 16.34 20.12 22.71
C GLU A 897 17.14 19.10 23.53
N LEU A 898 17.93 18.28 22.86
CA LEU A 898 18.73 17.24 23.51
C LEU A 898 19.92 17.88 24.23
N ALA A 899 20.22 17.40 25.45
CA ALA A 899 21.41 17.86 26.17
C ALA A 899 22.72 17.40 25.50
N ASP A 900 22.65 16.34 24.70
CA ASP A 900 23.73 15.83 23.85
C ASP A 900 23.24 15.77 22.40
N ALA A 901 23.74 16.68 21.55
CA ALA A 901 23.38 16.75 20.14
C ALA A 901 23.93 15.57 19.30
N SER A 902 24.86 14.78 19.86
CA SER A 902 25.39 13.57 19.21
C SER A 902 24.60 12.30 19.55
N ALA A 903 23.55 12.42 20.37
CA ALA A 903 22.78 11.28 20.83
C ALA A 903 22.09 10.54 19.68
N GLU A 904 22.07 9.20 19.78
CA GLU A 904 21.43 8.34 18.80
C GLU A 904 19.94 8.21 19.09
N VAL A 905 19.12 8.30 18.04
CA VAL A 905 17.67 8.04 18.11
C VAL A 905 17.40 6.56 17.87
N TRP A 906 16.53 5.97 18.68
CA TRP A 906 16.11 4.58 18.66
C TRP A 906 14.57 4.51 18.64
N THR A 907 14.02 3.63 17.82
CA THR A 907 12.56 3.48 17.63
C THR A 907 12.11 2.06 17.90
N SER A 908 10.82 1.88 18.19
CA SER A 908 10.23 0.57 18.51
C SER A 908 9.18 0.16 17.48
N HIS A 909 9.51 -0.83 16.65
CA HIS A 909 8.60 -1.39 15.66
C HIS A 909 8.37 -2.88 15.94
N PHE A 910 7.12 -3.32 16.06
CA PHE A 910 6.76 -4.71 16.41
C PHE A 910 7.49 -5.22 17.67
N ASN A 911 7.56 -4.35 18.68
CA ASN A 911 8.26 -4.58 19.94
C ASN A 911 9.76 -4.85 19.81
N VAL A 912 10.39 -4.42 18.70
CA VAL A 912 11.84 -4.44 18.52
C VAL A 912 12.37 -3.02 18.63
N LEU A 913 13.28 -2.79 19.57
CA LEU A 913 13.94 -1.51 19.77
C LEU A 913 15.28 -1.47 19.03
N GLU A 914 15.45 -0.52 18.11
CA GLU A 914 16.68 -0.41 17.31
C GLU A 914 16.99 1.04 16.90
N SER A 915 18.27 1.28 16.57
CA SER A 915 18.77 2.59 16.13
C SER A 915 18.16 3.01 14.79
N PHE A 916 17.70 4.26 14.73
CA PHE A 916 16.98 4.86 13.61
C PHE A 916 17.46 6.30 13.37
N PRO A 917 18.45 6.49 12.47
CA PRO A 917 19.17 7.76 12.32
C PRO A 917 18.47 8.75 11.37
N HIS A 918 17.31 8.41 10.81
CA HIS A 918 16.64 9.25 9.83
C HIS A 918 16.06 10.52 10.45
N ARG A 919 15.93 11.56 9.63
CA ARG A 919 15.31 12.82 10.03
C ARG A 919 13.81 12.67 10.28
N GLN A 920 13.12 11.91 9.43
CA GLN A 920 11.70 11.63 9.55
C GLN A 920 11.54 10.37 10.39
N VAL A 921 11.04 10.51 11.60
CA VAL A 921 10.99 9.43 12.59
C VAL A 921 9.55 9.10 12.91
N TYR A 922 9.26 7.82 13.01
CA TYR A 922 7.98 7.34 13.53
C TYR A 922 8.26 6.24 14.55
N SER A 923 7.53 6.25 15.66
CA SER A 923 7.63 5.23 16.70
C SER A 923 6.33 5.12 17.50
N PRO A 924 5.52 4.06 17.28
CA PRO A 924 4.17 3.93 17.83
C PRO A 924 4.00 4.05 19.35
N TYR A 925 5.08 3.90 20.12
CA TYR A 925 4.99 3.72 21.58
C TYR A 925 6.09 4.40 22.36
N VAL A 926 7.33 4.22 21.91
CA VAL A 926 8.51 4.70 22.63
C VAL A 926 9.59 5.09 21.65
N LEU A 927 10.08 6.31 21.77
CA LEU A 927 11.30 6.77 21.15
C LEU A 927 12.35 6.90 22.24
N LEU A 928 13.52 6.33 22.02
CA LEU A 928 14.63 6.37 22.97
C LEU A 928 15.77 7.19 22.36
N VAL A 929 16.35 8.09 23.15
CA VAL A 929 17.56 8.82 22.80
C VAL A 929 18.69 8.32 23.67
N ARG A 930 19.81 7.91 23.07
CA ARG A 930 20.99 7.42 23.77
C ARG A 930 22.16 8.36 23.59
N GLY A 931 22.60 9.01 24.67
CA GLY A 931 23.66 10.01 24.63
C GLY A 931 24.57 9.98 25.86
N GLY A 932 25.66 10.74 25.81
CA GLY A 932 26.69 10.80 26.86
C GLY A 932 26.20 11.30 28.22
N ASN A 933 25.12 12.09 28.26
CA ASN A 933 24.49 12.57 29.50
C ASN A 933 23.47 11.57 30.09
N GLY A 934 23.24 10.45 29.41
CA GLY A 934 22.27 9.43 29.77
C GLY A 934 21.15 9.28 28.76
N ASP A 935 20.44 8.16 28.83
CA ASP A 935 19.35 7.85 27.94
C ASP A 935 18.07 8.63 28.33
N VAL A 936 17.26 9.00 27.35
CA VAL A 936 15.99 9.72 27.50
C VAL A 936 14.88 8.97 26.78
N ALA A 937 13.79 8.66 27.47
CA ALA A 937 12.63 8.01 26.90
C ALA A 937 11.55 9.04 26.57
N PHE A 938 10.95 8.90 25.39
CA PHE A 938 9.78 9.64 24.94
C PHE A 938 8.63 8.65 24.73
N LEU A 939 7.56 8.77 25.50
CA LEU A 939 6.40 7.88 25.48
C LEU A 939 5.22 8.58 24.80
N ASN A 940 4.42 7.84 24.03
CA ASN A 940 3.26 8.37 23.33
C ASN A 940 2.13 7.32 23.21
N GLU A 941 0.90 7.75 22.89
CA GLU A 941 -0.27 6.88 22.76
C GLU A 941 -0.70 6.72 21.29
N GLY A 942 0.28 6.58 20.38
CA GLY A 942 0.05 6.42 18.94
C GLY A 942 0.21 7.71 18.11
N ASN A 943 0.38 8.87 18.76
CA ASN A 943 0.87 10.08 18.10
C ASN A 943 2.37 9.92 17.87
N GLN A 944 2.73 9.29 16.77
CA GLN A 944 4.01 8.60 16.65
C GLN A 944 5.05 9.31 15.80
N PHE A 945 4.74 10.46 15.18
CA PHE A 945 5.60 11.10 14.19
C PHE A 945 6.49 12.21 14.78
N TRP A 946 7.76 12.23 14.38
CA TRP A 946 8.78 13.13 14.88
C TRP A 946 9.71 13.61 13.76
N VAL A 947 10.32 14.78 13.94
CA VAL A 947 11.42 15.29 13.11
C VAL A 947 12.68 15.41 13.96
N HIS A 948 13.77 14.78 13.52
CA HIS A 948 15.08 14.86 14.14
C HIS A 948 16.03 15.75 13.32
N ASP A 949 16.55 16.82 13.94
CA ASP A 949 17.44 17.78 13.29
C ASP A 949 18.58 18.20 14.25
N GLY A 950 19.76 17.56 14.11
CA GLY A 950 21.03 18.06 14.67
C GLY A 950 21.05 18.33 16.19
N GLY A 951 20.31 17.56 16.99
CA GLY A 951 20.17 17.75 18.44
C GLY A 951 18.78 18.21 18.89
N THR A 952 17.86 18.44 17.95
CA THR A 952 16.47 18.78 18.23
C THR A 952 15.54 17.63 17.81
N LEU A 953 14.62 17.25 18.70
CA LEU A 953 13.50 16.36 18.38
C LEU A 953 12.18 17.13 18.40
N SER A 954 11.45 17.08 17.30
CA SER A 954 10.13 17.75 17.19
C SER A 954 9.02 16.73 17.04
N HIS A 955 8.16 16.62 18.05
CA HIS A 955 6.97 15.76 18.03
C HIS A 955 5.85 16.45 17.25
N ILE A 956 5.32 15.78 16.22
CA ILE A 956 4.27 16.33 15.37
C ILE A 956 2.90 16.11 16.02
N LEU A 957 2.13 17.19 16.22
CA LEU A 957 0.81 17.14 16.85
C LEU A 957 -0.30 17.37 15.82
N ILE A 958 -0.30 18.51 15.14
CA ILE A 958 -1.34 18.86 14.15
C ILE A 958 -0.68 19.15 12.80
N MET A 959 -1.21 18.52 11.77
CA MET A 959 -0.84 18.67 10.36
C MET A 959 -2.11 18.99 9.55
N GLU A 960 -1.98 19.13 8.23
CA GLU A 960 -3.12 19.38 7.35
C GLU A 960 -4.22 18.31 7.54
N ASN A 961 -5.47 18.78 7.66
CA ASN A 961 -6.67 17.94 7.86
C ASN A 961 -6.67 17.05 9.12
N GLU A 962 -5.78 17.27 10.09
CA GLU A 962 -5.77 16.50 11.34
C GLU A 962 -6.90 16.96 12.28
N PRO A 963 -7.83 16.06 12.69
CA PRO A 963 -8.94 16.43 13.58
C PRO A 963 -8.58 16.35 15.07
N ALA A 964 -7.50 15.67 15.48
CA ALA A 964 -7.13 15.58 16.88
C ALA A 964 -6.80 16.94 17.47
N ARG A 965 -7.28 17.18 18.70
CA ARG A 965 -6.96 18.38 19.48
C ARG A 965 -6.36 18.07 20.83
N ARG A 966 -6.30 16.79 21.21
CA ARG A 966 -5.80 16.33 22.51
C ARG A 966 -4.69 15.32 22.28
N PHE A 967 -3.58 15.54 22.97
CA PHE A 967 -2.38 14.73 22.85
C PHE A 967 -1.83 14.42 24.23
N ARG A 968 -1.38 13.18 24.42
CA ARG A 968 -0.73 12.74 25.65
C ARG A 968 0.61 12.11 25.30
N TYR A 969 1.66 12.60 25.93
CA TYR A 969 3.03 12.11 25.75
C TYR A 969 3.83 12.32 27.02
N ALA A 970 4.98 11.66 27.17
CA ALA A 970 5.83 11.81 28.34
C ALA A 970 7.31 11.82 27.97
N VAL A 971 8.14 12.46 28.79
CA VAL A 971 9.60 12.45 28.64
C VAL A 971 10.30 12.28 29.99
N GLY A 972 11.38 11.50 30.01
CA GLY A 972 12.18 11.29 31.21
C GLY A 972 13.20 10.17 31.06
N ILE A 973 13.43 9.43 32.14
CA ILE A 973 14.44 8.37 32.21
C ILE A 973 13.82 7.05 31.75
N PRO A 974 14.46 6.29 30.85
CA PRO A 974 14.02 4.94 30.51
C PRO A 974 14.21 3.99 31.69
N ASP A 975 13.26 3.09 31.87
CA ASP A 975 13.48 1.94 32.74
C ASP A 975 14.33 0.87 32.03
N GLU A 976 14.69 -0.22 32.72
CA GLU A 976 15.47 -1.32 32.13
C GLU A 976 14.88 -1.86 30.82
N ASN A 977 13.54 -1.82 30.69
CA ASN A 977 12.81 -2.15 29.48
C ASN A 977 11.86 -1.01 29.08
N PRO A 978 12.27 -0.14 28.13
CA PRO A 978 11.48 1.03 27.70
C PRO A 978 10.16 0.67 27.00
N ILE A 979 10.08 -0.49 26.35
CA ILE A 979 8.84 -0.95 25.71
C ILE A 979 7.81 -1.27 26.79
N ILE A 980 8.22 -2.00 27.83
CA ILE A 980 7.36 -2.35 28.96
C ILE A 980 6.99 -1.12 29.79
N GLN A 981 7.90 -0.16 29.95
CA GLN A 981 7.60 1.16 30.53
C GLN A 981 6.50 1.88 29.76
N SER A 982 6.60 1.95 28.43
CA SER A 982 5.58 2.56 27.57
C SER A 982 4.22 1.86 27.69
N ARG A 983 4.21 0.51 27.66
CA ARG A 983 2.99 -0.30 27.88
C ARG A 983 2.37 -0.04 29.23
N ALA A 984 3.20 0.05 30.26
CA ALA A 984 2.71 0.36 31.59
C ALA A 984 2.07 1.75 31.61
N TRP A 985 2.76 2.77 31.08
CA TRP A 985 2.27 4.15 31.07
C TRP A 985 0.96 4.35 30.27
N ALA A 986 0.84 3.72 29.09
CA ALA A 986 -0.33 3.85 28.20
C ALA A 986 -1.47 2.88 28.53
N GLY A 987 -1.20 1.82 29.30
CA GLY A 987 -2.16 0.75 29.55
C GLY A 987 -3.38 1.22 30.33
N PRO A 988 -4.61 0.91 29.87
CA PRO A 988 -5.83 1.28 30.59
C PRO A 988 -5.99 0.44 31.87
N TYR A 989 -6.74 1.00 32.81
CA TYR A 989 -7.27 0.27 33.95
C TYR A 989 -8.77 0.52 34.07
N PHE A 990 -9.47 -0.40 34.70
CA PHE A 990 -10.92 -0.36 34.85
C PHE A 990 -11.30 -0.60 36.31
N ALA A 991 -12.26 0.17 36.83
CA ALA A 991 -12.80 -0.01 38.16
C ALA A 991 -14.19 -0.68 38.07
N GLY A 992 -14.44 -1.68 38.90
CA GLY A 992 -15.74 -2.32 39.05
C GLY A 992 -16.15 -2.57 40.48
N ALA A 993 -17.39 -2.99 40.71
CA ALA A 993 -17.89 -3.33 42.04
C ALA A 993 -17.06 -4.47 42.67
N GLY A 994 -16.61 -4.24 43.90
CA GLY A 994 -16.14 -5.30 44.78
C GLY A 994 -17.31 -5.90 45.56
N ASP A 995 -17.19 -7.16 45.93
CA ASP A 995 -18.07 -7.87 46.87
C ASP A 995 -17.64 -7.68 48.34
N GLY A 996 -16.73 -6.71 48.59
CA GLY A 996 -16.10 -6.47 49.89
C GLY A 996 -14.97 -7.45 50.23
N THR A 997 -14.67 -8.45 49.38
CA THR A 997 -13.51 -9.32 49.55
C THR A 997 -12.23 -8.61 49.11
N GLN A 998 -11.19 -8.74 49.92
CA GLN A 998 -9.87 -8.19 49.62
C GLN A 998 -9.03 -9.26 48.94
N ASP A 999 -8.98 -9.18 47.61
CA ASP A 999 -8.31 -10.12 46.74
C ASP A 999 -7.29 -9.40 45.84
N HIS A 1000 -6.25 -10.12 45.44
CA HIS A 1000 -5.16 -9.67 44.60
C HIS A 1000 -4.72 -10.84 43.72
N GLN A 1001 -4.96 -10.76 42.42
CA GLN A 1001 -4.72 -11.87 41.51
C GLN A 1001 -4.22 -11.41 40.14
N SER A 1002 -3.12 -12.00 39.66
CA SER A 1002 -2.75 -11.97 38.24
C SER A 1002 -3.68 -12.90 37.45
N LEU A 1003 -4.31 -12.40 36.39
CA LEU A 1003 -5.03 -13.29 35.45
C LEU A 1003 -4.03 -14.03 34.56
N ILE A 1004 -3.00 -13.32 34.11
CA ILE A 1004 -1.81 -13.87 33.44
C ILE A 1004 -0.57 -13.30 34.12
N ASP A 1005 0.35 -14.17 34.51
CA ASP A 1005 1.63 -13.79 35.09
C ASP A 1005 2.77 -14.24 34.16
N PRO A 1006 3.38 -13.33 33.39
CA PRO A 1006 4.48 -13.67 32.48
C PRO A 1006 5.79 -14.02 33.22
N GLY A 1007 5.89 -13.71 34.51
CA GLY A 1007 7.03 -14.01 35.39
C GLY A 1007 8.32 -13.22 35.10
N SER A 1008 8.29 -12.26 34.17
CA SER A 1008 9.43 -11.43 33.80
C SER A 1008 8.98 -10.09 33.22
N ASP A 1009 9.65 -9.00 33.58
CA ASP A 1009 9.41 -7.64 33.06
C ASP A 1009 9.96 -7.40 31.65
N ASP A 1010 10.38 -8.47 30.96
CA ASP A 1010 10.81 -8.46 29.56
C ASP A 1010 9.78 -9.13 28.64
N VAL A 1011 8.66 -9.61 29.20
CA VAL A 1011 7.66 -10.39 28.46
C VAL A 1011 6.32 -9.66 28.48
N GLU A 1012 5.87 -9.28 27.30
CA GLU A 1012 4.56 -8.67 27.08
C GLU A 1012 3.52 -9.74 26.73
N VAL A 1013 2.33 -9.65 27.31
CA VAL A 1013 1.14 -10.36 26.85
C VAL A 1013 0.43 -9.50 25.80
N LEU A 1014 0.29 -10.04 24.59
CA LEU A 1014 -0.32 -9.35 23.45
C LEU A 1014 -1.82 -9.60 23.36
N SER A 1015 -2.24 -10.86 23.54
CA SER A 1015 -3.65 -11.26 23.54
C SER A 1015 -3.84 -12.61 24.23
N CYS A 1016 -5.07 -12.87 24.67
CA CYS A 1016 -5.48 -14.14 25.27
C CYS A 1016 -6.89 -14.48 24.80
N ARG A 1017 -7.05 -15.57 24.07
CA ARG A 1017 -8.35 -16.06 23.55
C ARG A 1017 -8.70 -17.40 24.19
N TYR A 1018 -9.96 -17.81 24.08
CA TYR A 1018 -10.39 -19.14 24.49
C TYR A 1018 -10.81 -19.95 23.26
N ASP A 1019 -10.16 -21.09 23.03
CA ASP A 1019 -10.40 -21.95 21.88
C ASP A 1019 -10.38 -23.42 22.31
N ASP A 1020 -11.50 -24.10 22.12
CA ASP A 1020 -11.68 -25.55 22.34
C ASP A 1020 -11.10 -26.04 23.68
N GLY A 1021 -11.61 -25.50 24.79
CA GLY A 1021 -11.22 -25.94 26.14
C GLY A 1021 -9.85 -25.44 26.61
N ALA A 1022 -9.21 -24.52 25.88
CA ALA A 1022 -7.87 -24.02 26.19
C ALA A 1022 -7.77 -22.50 26.01
N LEU A 1023 -6.88 -21.87 26.76
CA LEU A 1023 -6.45 -20.50 26.49
C LEU A 1023 -5.39 -20.50 25.38
N LEU A 1024 -5.56 -19.63 24.38
CA LEU A 1024 -4.56 -19.31 23.37
C LEU A 1024 -3.94 -17.96 23.70
N LEU A 1025 -2.75 -18.00 24.31
CA LEU A 1025 -2.01 -16.83 24.76
C LEU A 1025 -0.93 -16.45 23.73
N ARG A 1026 -0.85 -15.17 23.38
CA ARG A 1026 0.26 -14.60 22.60
C ARG A 1026 1.15 -13.77 23.50
N ILE A 1027 2.45 -14.04 23.45
CA ILE A 1027 3.46 -13.31 24.21
C ILE A 1027 4.64 -12.92 23.32
N ALA A 1028 5.29 -11.81 23.67
CA ALA A 1028 6.52 -11.35 23.03
C ALA A 1028 7.61 -11.08 24.07
N ASN A 1029 8.83 -11.52 23.78
CA ASN A 1029 10.02 -11.01 24.46
C ASN A 1029 10.37 -9.65 23.86
N THR A 1030 10.41 -8.62 24.70
CA THR A 1030 10.67 -7.22 24.31
C THR A 1030 12.12 -6.80 24.61
N ALA A 1031 13.00 -7.76 24.86
CA ALA A 1031 14.42 -7.54 25.10
C ALA A 1031 15.31 -8.19 24.02
N ASP A 1032 16.52 -7.64 23.88
CA ASP A 1032 17.60 -8.13 23.00
C ASP A 1032 18.35 -9.35 23.56
N ARG A 1033 17.90 -9.89 24.68
CA ARG A 1033 18.48 -11.02 25.38
C ARG A 1033 17.51 -12.18 25.47
N ARG A 1034 18.03 -13.38 25.73
CA ARG A 1034 17.21 -14.56 26.02
C ARG A 1034 16.58 -14.42 27.41
N VAL A 1035 15.26 -14.61 27.48
CA VAL A 1035 14.50 -14.63 28.74
C VAL A 1035 14.18 -16.07 29.12
N ARG A 1036 14.35 -16.41 30.40
CA ARG A 1036 13.93 -17.68 30.99
C ARG A 1036 13.03 -17.38 32.18
N THR A 1037 11.77 -17.82 32.11
CA THR A 1037 10.73 -17.45 33.08
C THR A 1037 9.72 -18.60 33.25
N THR A 1038 8.77 -18.44 34.16
CA THR A 1038 7.59 -19.32 34.27
C THR A 1038 6.32 -18.51 34.04
N LEU A 1039 5.46 -18.99 33.16
CA LEU A 1039 4.14 -18.43 32.89
C LEU A 1039 3.12 -19.03 33.86
N GLY A 1040 2.40 -18.16 34.56
CA GLY A 1040 1.25 -18.51 35.38
C GLY A 1040 -0.04 -17.92 34.81
N VAL A 1041 -1.17 -18.49 35.24
CA VAL A 1041 -2.53 -17.99 34.97
C VAL A 1041 -3.35 -18.12 36.25
N ALA A 1042 -4.54 -17.51 36.31
CA ALA A 1042 -5.40 -17.50 37.50
C ALA A 1042 -5.86 -18.90 38.02
N ALA A 1043 -5.56 -19.98 37.30
CA ALA A 1043 -5.75 -21.36 37.72
C ALA A 1043 -4.49 -22.20 37.40
N PRO A 1044 -4.25 -23.33 38.09
CA PRO A 1044 -3.12 -24.20 37.77
C PRO A 1044 -3.14 -24.63 36.30
N ILE A 1045 -2.02 -24.50 35.59
CA ILE A 1045 -1.90 -25.01 34.22
C ILE A 1045 -1.77 -26.53 34.29
N ALA A 1046 -2.64 -27.26 33.60
CA ALA A 1046 -2.56 -28.71 33.44
C ALA A 1046 -1.61 -29.10 32.29
N SER A 1047 -1.66 -28.39 31.17
CA SER A 1047 -0.76 -28.61 30.04
C SER A 1047 -0.50 -27.33 29.26
N ALA A 1048 0.68 -27.22 28.64
CA ALA A 1048 1.09 -26.06 27.86
C ALA A 1048 1.87 -26.50 26.61
N ARG A 1049 1.55 -25.90 25.45
CA ARG A 1049 2.20 -26.20 24.17
C ARG A 1049 2.39 -24.92 23.35
N ILE A 1050 3.59 -24.72 22.79
CA ILE A 1050 3.82 -23.68 21.79
C ILE A 1050 3.13 -24.10 20.48
N THR A 1051 2.43 -23.17 19.84
CA THR A 1051 1.92 -23.33 18.48
C THR A 1051 2.53 -22.28 17.55
N SER A 1052 2.42 -22.50 16.23
CA SER A 1052 2.54 -21.39 15.27
C SER A 1052 1.38 -20.40 15.47
N LEU A 1053 1.47 -19.20 14.90
CA LEU A 1053 0.35 -18.24 14.90
C LEU A 1053 -0.86 -18.80 14.13
N ALA A 1054 -0.61 -19.60 13.10
CA ALA A 1054 -1.65 -20.33 12.35
C ALA A 1054 -2.25 -21.53 13.11
N GLY A 1055 -1.74 -21.86 14.31
CA GLY A 1055 -2.24 -22.94 15.17
C GLY A 1055 -1.55 -24.30 15.01
N ASP A 1056 -0.49 -24.41 14.21
CA ASP A 1056 0.23 -25.67 14.04
C ASP A 1056 0.91 -26.09 15.37
N PRO A 1057 0.78 -27.35 15.81
CA PRO A 1057 1.32 -27.78 17.09
C PRO A 1057 2.85 -27.84 17.06
N GLY A 1058 3.47 -27.24 18.06
CA GLY A 1058 4.91 -27.26 18.28
C GLY A 1058 5.30 -27.94 19.59
N GLN A 1059 6.34 -27.40 20.23
CA GLN A 1059 6.96 -27.94 21.44
C GLN A 1059 5.99 -27.94 22.64
N GLU A 1060 5.94 -29.06 23.37
CA GLU A 1060 5.34 -29.11 24.71
C GLU A 1060 6.23 -28.42 25.74
N LEU A 1061 5.60 -27.63 26.61
CA LEU A 1061 6.26 -26.92 27.68
C LEU A 1061 6.16 -27.72 28.97
N LYS A 1062 7.25 -27.73 29.75
CA LYS A 1062 7.24 -28.37 31.06
C LYS A 1062 6.36 -27.57 32.01
N VAL A 1063 5.38 -28.22 32.61
CA VAL A 1063 4.56 -27.66 33.69
C VAL A 1063 5.13 -28.11 35.03
N VAL A 1064 5.38 -27.16 35.93
CA VAL A 1064 5.85 -27.39 37.31
C VAL A 1064 5.02 -26.52 38.24
N ASP A 1065 4.42 -27.13 39.27
CA ASP A 1065 3.59 -26.44 40.26
C ASP A 1065 2.49 -25.56 39.63
N GLY A 1066 1.85 -26.07 38.57
CA GLY A 1066 0.79 -25.36 37.85
C GLY A 1066 1.26 -24.19 36.99
N ARG A 1067 2.57 -24.05 36.73
CA ARG A 1067 3.16 -22.99 35.88
C ARG A 1067 3.95 -23.59 34.72
N ALA A 1068 3.93 -22.94 33.56
CA ALA A 1068 4.63 -23.41 32.36
C ALA A 1068 6.03 -22.77 32.26
N ALA A 1069 7.08 -23.59 32.13
CA ALA A 1069 8.45 -23.11 31.94
C ALA A 1069 8.65 -22.58 30.51
N LEU A 1070 9.20 -21.37 30.38
CA LEU A 1070 9.41 -20.68 29.12
C LEU A 1070 10.88 -20.29 28.92
N SER A 1071 11.36 -20.43 27.68
CA SER A 1071 12.59 -19.77 27.23
C SER A 1071 12.38 -19.11 25.88
N LEU A 1072 12.47 -17.78 25.87
CA LEU A 1072 12.24 -16.95 24.70
C LEU A 1072 13.58 -16.43 24.18
N ARG A 1073 13.82 -16.52 22.86
CA ARG A 1073 14.97 -15.87 22.21
C ARG A 1073 14.85 -14.34 22.32
N PRO A 1074 15.91 -13.56 22.08
CA PRO A 1074 15.76 -12.12 21.84
C PRO A 1074 14.60 -11.84 20.88
N TRP A 1075 13.74 -10.87 21.20
CA TRP A 1075 12.64 -10.44 20.31
C TRP A 1075 11.65 -11.53 19.88
N ASP A 1076 11.60 -12.67 20.58
CA ASP A 1076 10.80 -13.83 20.17
C ASP A 1076 9.30 -13.57 20.34
N LEU A 1077 8.50 -13.97 19.37
CA LEU A 1077 7.03 -13.97 19.41
C LEU A 1077 6.55 -15.43 19.49
N ARG A 1078 5.65 -15.74 20.42
CA ARG A 1078 5.11 -17.09 20.62
C ARG A 1078 3.60 -17.08 20.87
N GLN A 1079 2.91 -18.06 20.29
CA GLN A 1079 1.58 -18.46 20.71
C GLN A 1079 1.67 -19.74 21.55
N ILE A 1080 0.93 -19.78 22.66
CA ILE A 1080 0.93 -20.89 23.61
C ILE A 1080 -0.51 -21.30 23.88
N ARG A 1081 -0.82 -22.58 23.65
CA ARG A 1081 -2.08 -23.21 24.03
C ARG A 1081 -1.95 -23.78 25.45
N LEU A 1082 -2.83 -23.36 26.35
CA LEU A 1082 -2.84 -23.71 27.77
C LEU A 1082 -4.16 -24.39 28.13
N THR A 1083 -4.11 -25.57 28.75
CA THR A 1083 -5.27 -26.20 29.39
C THR A 1083 -5.13 -26.02 30.89
N LEU A 1084 -6.21 -25.62 31.56
CA LEU A 1084 -6.29 -25.41 33.00
C LEU A 1084 -6.78 -26.67 33.73
#